data_AF-A0A1Q4F2N7-F1
#
_entry.id   AF-A0A1Q4F2N7-F1
#
_cell.length_a   1.000
_cell.length_b   1.000
_cell.length_c   1.000
_cell.angle_alpha   90.00
_cell.angle_beta   90.00
_cell.angle_gamma   90.00
#
_symmetry.space_group_name_H-M   'P 1'
#
loop_
_entity.id
_entity.type
_entity.pdbx_description
1 polymer ?
#
loop_
_entity_poly.entity_id
_entity_poly.type
_entity_poly.pdbx_seq_one_letter_code
_entity_poly.pdbx_strand_id
1 'polypeptide(L)'
;MRQLIFSLLFVCVVAGSAVAQNDVNRTVTTKIADLLAKAPAEDAAQLKANAVAFAGLGEQGIVELVKKLDAGGDDTKLHFAINGFTYAATETGKEAWRALAVKAYSSALPRLSNDEAKLFIITQLEHVGKDDAIAALTPFLKDDRLSDASSRALAAIHSNASEKALLDALGSASGNARLSIIESLGYTKYQPAVPAISAFANAADPGLAKTALHALAEIADPSSLKIFSDAAAKSGYTYDVTNATSSYLKYLNQLVANGQTADASKAAAALLKKAGADNLVHTRTAALKILTDIDGAENISLLTGAMKDKNAEYREAALKFAQPYLNEANTAAWLKTFGKSSAPAQAEMIKMFGNNDVKAALPAVLKATGSKDASLKLAAIAAAGKIGQQDALPALLGLLKTADTREATAVKSALLSIKGENVVSAVGAALGSASPAGKAAVIDVLGARGDNSRISEILPLMNSSDADISAPARAAVKQIVTPQQIGQLYPLLLAAKDKKDVSDLQDAMVAAFNGIPNEADRNKAALDLVNKVPAAQRSQFYNVLSGIGGKDNLQTAGDAFTNGDDAAKKAVIASLADWKGGLATYQLYKILNQPGSGAYAKDAVDAFVKQISVSDNTGDEKLIMLRDAMDFAQTTDQKKAILSQVEKCKTFPALLYAGQFLDNPDLKSQAGSAVMNIALGDKNIYGDNVRALLEKTITVLKGSEATYETEAIRKHLAAMPEGKGFVPLFNGKDLTGWKGLVANPIERAKMDAKTLAAAQVKADEEMRAGWSVKDGLLVFNGHGNNLCTDKKYGDFEMYVDWKITPQGDAGIYLRGSPQVQIWDTSRTDVGAQVGSGGLYNNQKNASKPLVLADNAIGDWNTFHITMVGDLVTVYLNGKLVVNGVPLENYWDRSLPIFPEEQIELQAHGTYVAYRDIYVREIPRPTPYTLTGDEKKEGYKVLFDGTSLHEWTGNKTAYTIEDGTIAVYPKRGGNGNLYTNDEYSDFVFRFEFKLTPGANNGVGIRAPLTGDAAYQGMEIQVLDNDADIYKDLKPYQYHGSVYGIIPAKRGYLKPVGEWNQEEIEAKGNHIKVTLNGTVIVDGDIAEATKNGTPDHREHPGLFNKTGHIGFLGHGDILYFRNIRVRDLNQPAAAPAKAVKKAKKKK
;
A
#
# COMPACT_ATOMS: atom_id res chain seq x y z
N MET A 1 70.82 -15.32 -25.51
CA MET A 1 69.98 -15.78 -26.64
C MET A 1 68.73 -16.59 -26.23
N ARG A 2 68.49 -16.88 -24.94
CA ARG A 2 67.22 -17.47 -24.44
C ARG A 2 66.20 -16.45 -23.91
N GLN A 3 66.59 -15.19 -23.67
CA GLN A 3 65.68 -14.12 -23.22
C GLN A 3 65.04 -13.31 -24.36
N LEU A 4 65.51 -13.43 -25.60
CA LEU A 4 64.89 -12.74 -26.75
C LEU A 4 63.75 -13.53 -27.42
N ILE A 5 63.60 -14.82 -27.12
CA ILE A 5 62.55 -15.68 -27.70
C ILE A 5 61.27 -15.66 -26.83
N PHE A 6 61.38 -15.44 -25.52
CA PHE A 6 60.21 -15.33 -24.64
C PHE A 6 59.48 -13.98 -24.75
N SER A 7 60.18 -12.91 -25.13
CA SER A 7 59.56 -11.58 -25.31
C SER A 7 58.78 -11.46 -26.62
N LEU A 8 59.12 -12.22 -27.66
CA LEU A 8 58.34 -12.20 -28.91
C LEU A 8 57.06 -13.04 -28.84
N LEU A 9 57.02 -14.10 -28.03
CA LEU A 9 55.80 -14.91 -27.87
C LEU A 9 54.74 -14.27 -26.95
N PHE A 10 55.14 -13.36 -26.05
CA PHE A 10 54.19 -12.68 -25.17
C PHE A 10 53.51 -11.47 -25.84
N VAL A 11 54.17 -10.84 -26.82
CA VAL A 11 53.61 -9.70 -27.57
C VAL A 11 52.54 -10.13 -28.58
N CYS A 12 52.58 -11.37 -29.08
CA CYS A 12 51.54 -11.88 -29.99
C CYS A 12 50.27 -12.39 -29.28
N VAL A 13 50.27 -12.59 -27.95
CA VAL A 13 49.08 -13.06 -27.20
C VAL A 13 48.31 -11.90 -26.55
N VAL A 14 48.96 -10.76 -26.29
CA VAL A 14 48.28 -9.61 -25.63
C VAL A 14 47.73 -8.59 -26.63
N ALA A 15 48.15 -8.63 -27.90
CA ALA A 15 47.56 -7.79 -28.95
C ALA A 15 46.18 -8.30 -29.46
N GLY A 16 45.71 -9.46 -29.00
CA GLY A 16 44.44 -10.06 -29.45
C GLY A 16 43.18 -9.70 -28.64
N SER A 17 43.30 -9.00 -27.50
CA SER A 17 42.17 -8.86 -26.56
C SER A 17 41.78 -7.41 -26.22
N ALA A 18 42.49 -6.40 -26.74
CA ALA A 18 42.27 -5.00 -26.35
C ALA A 18 41.84 -4.08 -27.52
N VAL A 19 41.39 -4.66 -28.64
CA VAL A 19 40.73 -3.93 -29.74
C VAL A 19 39.33 -4.49 -29.95
N ALA A 20 38.50 -4.48 -28.91
CA ALA A 20 37.09 -4.84 -29.03
C ALA A 20 36.28 -4.34 -27.82
N GLN A 21 35.97 -3.03 -27.75
CA GLN A 21 34.75 -2.49 -27.11
C GLN A 21 34.74 -0.94 -27.15
N ASN A 22 34.63 -0.40 -28.37
CA ASN A 22 33.92 0.87 -28.57
C ASN A 22 32.47 0.49 -28.95
N ASP A 23 31.45 1.16 -28.42
CA ASP A 23 30.03 0.94 -28.78
C ASP A 23 29.72 1.19 -30.27
N VAL A 24 30.66 1.81 -30.99
CA VAL A 24 30.66 2.00 -32.45
C VAL A 24 31.05 0.72 -33.22
N ASN A 25 31.78 -0.21 -32.60
CA ASN A 25 32.23 -1.48 -33.19
C ASN A 25 31.54 -2.73 -32.62
N ARG A 26 30.55 -2.57 -31.73
CA ARG A 26 29.76 -3.73 -31.24
C ARG A 26 28.83 -4.21 -32.33
N THR A 27 28.94 -5.49 -32.66
CA THR A 27 28.06 -6.13 -33.63
C THR A 27 26.61 -6.03 -33.16
N VAL A 28 25.68 -5.94 -34.12
CA VAL A 28 24.24 -5.92 -33.87
C VAL A 28 23.81 -7.10 -33.00
N THR A 29 24.43 -8.27 -33.20
CA THR A 29 24.21 -9.48 -32.41
C THR A 29 24.50 -9.29 -30.92
N THR A 30 25.58 -8.59 -30.55
CA THR A 30 25.92 -8.31 -29.15
C THR A 30 24.94 -7.33 -28.53
N LYS A 31 24.51 -6.29 -29.26
CA LYS A 31 23.50 -5.33 -28.79
C LYS A 31 22.14 -6.00 -28.53
N ILE A 32 21.76 -6.96 -29.39
CA ILE A 32 20.55 -7.76 -29.19
C ILE A 32 20.66 -8.63 -27.94
N ALA A 33 21.79 -9.30 -27.70
CA ALA A 33 21.98 -10.13 -26.52
C ALA A 33 21.90 -9.33 -25.22
N ASP A 34 22.51 -8.15 -25.17
CA ASP A 34 22.50 -7.24 -24.02
C ASP A 34 21.08 -6.71 -23.72
N LEU A 35 20.30 -6.44 -24.76
CA LEU A 35 18.90 -6.02 -24.63
C LEU A 35 18.02 -7.16 -24.09
N LEU A 36 18.19 -8.38 -24.60
CA LEU A 36 17.42 -9.54 -24.16
C LEU A 36 17.77 -9.98 -22.72
N ALA A 37 19.02 -9.76 -22.28
CA ALA A 37 19.40 -10.01 -20.89
C ALA A 37 18.61 -9.15 -19.89
N LYS A 38 18.06 -8.01 -20.33
CA LYS A 38 17.30 -7.04 -19.53
C LYS A 38 15.78 -7.14 -19.74
N ALA A 39 15.30 -8.20 -20.39
CA ALA A 39 13.89 -8.48 -20.62
C ALA A 39 13.43 -9.71 -19.79
N PRO A 40 12.25 -9.67 -19.14
CA PRO A 40 11.34 -8.53 -19.01
C PRO A 40 11.94 -7.39 -18.16
N ALA A 41 11.44 -6.17 -18.33
CA ALA A 41 11.84 -5.05 -17.49
C ALA A 41 11.27 -5.22 -16.07
N GLU A 42 12.06 -4.94 -15.04
CA GLU A 42 11.65 -5.06 -13.63
C GLU A 42 10.77 -3.89 -13.17
N ASP A 43 10.91 -2.73 -13.81
CA ASP A 43 10.16 -1.52 -13.52
C ASP A 43 9.96 -0.61 -14.76
N ALA A 44 9.23 0.49 -14.55
CA ALA A 44 8.93 1.46 -15.61
C ALA A 44 10.16 2.25 -16.12
N ALA A 45 11.19 2.43 -15.29
CA ALA A 45 12.41 3.12 -15.70
C ALA A 45 13.25 2.22 -16.62
N GLN A 46 13.36 0.94 -16.28
CA GLN A 46 14.03 -0.06 -17.09
C GLN A 46 13.28 -0.33 -18.39
N LEU A 47 11.94 -0.32 -18.40
CA LEU A 47 11.16 -0.43 -19.63
C LEU A 47 11.50 0.72 -20.61
N LYS A 48 11.60 1.95 -20.10
CA LYS A 48 12.00 3.13 -20.91
C LYS A 48 13.44 3.02 -21.42
N ALA A 49 14.37 2.58 -20.58
CA ALA A 49 15.76 2.37 -20.97
C ALA A 49 15.89 1.26 -22.04
N ASN A 50 15.16 0.16 -21.88
CA ASN A 50 15.10 -0.92 -22.84
C ASN A 50 14.51 -0.45 -24.18
N ALA A 51 13.47 0.40 -24.16
CA ALA A 51 12.90 0.98 -25.36
C ALA A 51 13.89 1.89 -26.11
N VAL A 52 14.69 2.70 -25.39
CA VAL A 52 15.78 3.50 -25.99
C VAL A 52 16.83 2.59 -26.62
N ALA A 53 17.24 1.53 -25.93
CA ALA A 53 18.22 0.57 -26.44
C ALA A 53 17.69 -0.18 -27.67
N PHE A 54 16.40 -0.56 -27.67
CA PHE A 54 15.72 -1.17 -28.81
C PHE A 54 15.70 -0.22 -30.02
N ALA A 55 15.34 1.06 -29.82
CA ALA A 55 15.41 2.07 -30.88
C ALA A 55 16.84 2.24 -31.43
N GLY A 56 17.84 2.19 -30.55
CA GLY A 56 19.27 2.28 -30.88
C GLY A 56 19.82 1.11 -31.70
N LEU A 57 19.08 0.00 -31.85
CA LEU A 57 19.43 -1.07 -32.80
C LEU A 57 19.28 -0.62 -34.26
N GLY A 58 18.45 0.39 -34.51
CA GLY A 58 18.08 0.81 -35.86
C GLY A 58 17.31 -0.28 -36.62
N GLU A 59 16.90 0.03 -37.86
CA GLU A 59 16.01 -0.83 -38.64
C GLU A 59 16.59 -2.24 -38.85
N GLN A 60 17.84 -2.34 -39.29
CA GLN A 60 18.48 -3.63 -39.56
C GLN A 60 18.65 -4.46 -38.28
N GLY A 61 18.96 -3.82 -37.14
CA GLY A 61 19.09 -4.53 -35.88
C GLY A 61 17.78 -5.03 -35.31
N ILE A 62 16.70 -4.26 -35.47
CA ILE A 62 15.36 -4.72 -35.13
C ILE A 62 14.94 -5.87 -36.05
N VAL A 63 15.23 -5.80 -37.35
CA VAL A 63 14.96 -6.91 -38.29
C VAL A 63 15.72 -8.17 -37.88
N GLU A 64 17.00 -8.07 -37.50
CA GLU A 64 17.78 -9.21 -37.01
C GLU A 64 17.24 -9.78 -35.70
N LEU A 65 16.77 -8.93 -34.78
CA LEU A 65 16.14 -9.35 -33.53
C LEU A 65 14.84 -10.09 -33.79
N VAL A 66 13.95 -9.54 -34.63
CA VAL A 66 12.67 -10.15 -35.00
C VAL A 66 12.89 -11.51 -35.68
N LYS A 67 13.89 -11.63 -36.55
CA LYS A 67 14.24 -12.92 -37.19
C LYS A 67 14.62 -14.02 -36.20
N LYS A 68 15.02 -13.69 -34.98
CA LYS A 68 15.31 -14.72 -33.96
C LYS A 68 14.06 -15.45 -33.46
N LEU A 69 12.87 -14.89 -33.67
CA LEU A 69 11.61 -15.60 -33.39
C LEU A 69 11.43 -16.88 -34.23
N ASP A 70 12.12 -16.98 -35.37
CA ASP A 70 12.11 -18.19 -36.21
C ASP A 70 13.04 -19.30 -35.72
N ALA A 71 13.84 -19.06 -34.66
CA ALA A 71 14.87 -20.02 -34.23
C ALA A 71 14.32 -21.27 -33.51
N GLY A 72 13.06 -21.23 -33.05
CA GLY A 72 12.44 -22.26 -32.22
C GLY A 72 13.00 -22.31 -30.78
N GLY A 73 12.16 -22.63 -29.79
CA GLY A 73 12.54 -22.67 -28.36
C GLY A 73 11.84 -21.60 -27.52
N ASP A 74 12.41 -21.24 -26.36
CA ASP A 74 11.87 -20.19 -25.48
C ASP A 74 12.18 -18.79 -26.04
N ASP A 75 11.15 -18.12 -26.54
CA ASP A 75 11.21 -16.77 -27.11
C ASP A 75 10.63 -15.70 -26.18
N THR A 76 10.37 -16.03 -24.91
CA THR A 76 9.72 -15.14 -23.93
C THR A 76 10.41 -13.78 -23.84
N LYS A 77 11.74 -13.76 -23.83
CA LYS A 77 12.54 -12.52 -23.77
C LYS A 77 12.44 -11.68 -25.05
N LEU A 78 12.33 -12.32 -26.21
CA LEU A 78 12.12 -11.64 -27.49
C LEU A 78 10.73 -10.99 -27.51
N HIS A 79 9.70 -11.70 -27.06
CA HIS A 79 8.35 -11.17 -26.94
C HIS A 79 8.29 -9.96 -26.00
N PHE A 80 8.90 -10.03 -24.81
CA PHE A 80 8.95 -8.89 -23.89
C PHE A 80 9.71 -7.69 -24.46
N ALA A 81 10.84 -7.90 -25.13
CA ALA A 81 11.63 -6.81 -25.71
C ALA A 81 10.86 -6.12 -26.86
N ILE A 82 10.30 -6.90 -27.79
CA ILE A 82 9.56 -6.37 -28.95
C ILE A 82 8.28 -5.68 -28.48
N ASN A 83 7.49 -6.32 -27.60
CA ASN A 83 6.24 -5.75 -27.12
C ASN A 83 6.47 -4.50 -26.27
N GLY A 84 7.49 -4.50 -25.40
CA GLY A 84 7.86 -3.34 -24.60
C GLY A 84 8.24 -2.13 -25.46
N PHE A 85 8.96 -2.35 -26.56
CA PHE A 85 9.27 -1.27 -27.52
C PHE A 85 8.04 -0.81 -28.29
N THR A 86 7.20 -1.73 -28.78
CA THR A 86 5.94 -1.41 -29.45
C THR A 86 5.06 -0.52 -28.56
N TYR A 87 4.90 -0.88 -27.28
CA TYR A 87 4.17 -0.07 -26.30
C TYR A 87 4.77 1.33 -26.16
N ALA A 88 6.09 1.43 -25.93
CA ALA A 88 6.78 2.72 -25.80
C ALA A 88 6.65 3.58 -27.07
N ALA A 89 6.60 2.98 -28.27
CA ALA A 89 6.41 3.68 -29.54
C ALA A 89 4.97 4.21 -29.74
N THR A 90 4.00 3.78 -28.93
CA THR A 90 2.64 4.35 -28.93
C THR A 90 2.51 5.64 -28.10
N GLU A 91 3.49 5.95 -27.24
CA GLU A 91 3.48 7.15 -26.40
C GLU A 91 3.53 8.45 -27.23
N THR A 92 2.94 9.52 -26.70
CA THR A 92 2.96 10.87 -27.32
C THR A 92 4.40 11.38 -27.46
N GLY A 93 4.78 11.87 -28.65
CA GLY A 93 6.13 12.39 -28.91
C GLY A 93 7.16 11.33 -29.35
N LYS A 94 6.72 10.10 -29.65
CA LYS A 94 7.56 8.97 -30.10
C LYS A 94 7.31 8.58 -31.56
N GLU A 95 6.89 9.52 -32.40
CA GLU A 95 6.53 9.29 -33.81
C GLU A 95 7.69 8.72 -34.63
N ALA A 96 8.94 9.13 -34.33
CA ALA A 96 10.13 8.56 -34.96
C ALA A 96 10.36 7.09 -34.60
N TRP A 97 10.07 6.70 -33.34
CA TRP A 97 10.17 5.30 -32.91
C TRP A 97 9.06 4.46 -33.50
N ARG A 98 7.86 5.03 -33.62
CA ARG A 98 6.74 4.38 -34.31
C ARG A 98 7.08 4.11 -35.78
N ALA A 99 7.57 5.12 -36.51
CA ALA A 99 8.01 4.95 -37.90
C ALA A 99 9.12 3.91 -38.04
N LEU A 100 10.09 3.90 -37.11
CA LEU A 100 11.15 2.90 -37.06
C LEU A 100 10.58 1.47 -36.84
N ALA A 101 9.68 1.31 -35.88
CA ALA A 101 9.04 0.04 -35.57
C ALA A 101 8.25 -0.49 -36.77
N VAL A 102 7.40 0.35 -37.37
CA VAL A 102 6.59 -0.03 -38.55
C VAL A 102 7.48 -0.45 -39.71
N LYS A 103 8.52 0.33 -40.01
CA LYS A 103 9.46 0.02 -41.11
C LYS A 103 10.21 -1.29 -40.87
N ALA A 104 10.73 -1.50 -39.66
CA ALA A 104 11.48 -2.70 -39.32
C ALA A 104 10.60 -3.95 -39.27
N TYR A 105 9.44 -3.89 -38.61
CA TYR A 105 8.49 -4.99 -38.53
C TYR A 105 7.96 -5.37 -39.92
N SER A 106 7.58 -4.38 -40.75
CA SER A 106 7.15 -4.61 -42.14
C SER A 106 8.25 -5.24 -43.00
N SER A 107 9.51 -4.88 -42.78
CA SER A 107 10.66 -5.45 -43.50
C SER A 107 11.01 -6.87 -43.03
N ALA A 108 10.79 -7.17 -41.75
CA ALA A 108 11.08 -8.48 -41.15
C ALA A 108 9.98 -9.50 -41.44
N LEU A 109 8.71 -9.08 -41.43
CA LEU A 109 7.53 -9.94 -41.55
C LEU A 109 7.57 -10.93 -42.74
N PRO A 110 7.88 -10.54 -43.99
CA PRO A 110 7.94 -11.49 -45.10
C PRO A 110 9.16 -12.44 -45.05
N ARG A 111 10.10 -12.21 -44.12
CA ARG A 111 11.31 -13.02 -43.92
C ARG A 111 11.14 -14.07 -42.83
N LEU A 112 10.02 -14.04 -42.11
CA LEU A 112 9.66 -15.04 -41.11
C LEU A 112 9.00 -16.23 -41.79
N SER A 113 9.34 -17.42 -41.31
CA SER A 113 8.85 -18.71 -41.77
C SER A 113 7.84 -19.32 -40.79
N ASN A 114 7.94 -18.98 -39.49
CA ASN A 114 7.00 -19.43 -38.46
C ASN A 114 5.75 -18.53 -38.43
N ASP A 115 4.56 -19.12 -38.54
CA ASP A 115 3.31 -18.37 -38.50
C ASP A 115 2.98 -17.79 -37.12
N GLU A 116 3.49 -18.36 -36.02
CA GLU A 116 3.35 -17.78 -34.67
C GLU A 116 4.16 -16.49 -34.54
N ALA A 117 5.38 -16.50 -35.08
CA ALA A 117 6.22 -15.30 -35.14
C ALA A 117 5.61 -14.22 -36.04
N LYS A 118 5.09 -14.61 -37.22
CA LYS A 118 4.36 -13.67 -38.09
C LYS A 118 3.13 -13.09 -37.39
N LEU A 119 2.33 -13.93 -36.75
CA LEU A 119 1.15 -13.52 -35.99
C LEU A 119 1.53 -12.49 -34.92
N PHE A 120 2.55 -12.80 -34.11
CA PHE A 120 3.05 -11.89 -33.09
C PHE A 120 3.46 -10.53 -33.69
N ILE A 121 4.22 -10.50 -34.78
CA ILE A 121 4.64 -9.24 -35.42
C ILE A 121 3.46 -8.48 -36.03
N ILE A 122 2.48 -9.17 -36.62
CA ILE A 122 1.24 -8.54 -37.11
C ILE A 122 0.48 -7.88 -35.96
N THR A 123 0.40 -8.51 -34.79
CA THR A 123 -0.22 -7.86 -33.61
C THR A 123 0.58 -6.66 -33.10
N GLN A 124 1.91 -6.63 -33.31
CA GLN A 124 2.68 -5.42 -33.01
C GLN A 124 2.33 -4.29 -33.98
N LEU A 125 2.20 -4.61 -35.28
CA LEU A 125 1.76 -3.66 -36.31
C LEU A 125 0.34 -3.16 -36.09
N GLU A 126 -0.54 -3.91 -35.44
CA GLU A 126 -1.88 -3.42 -35.03
C GLU A 126 -1.78 -2.22 -34.06
N HIS A 127 -0.76 -2.19 -33.20
CA HIS A 127 -0.57 -1.09 -32.23
C HIS A 127 0.15 0.13 -32.81
N VAL A 128 1.16 -0.08 -33.68
CA VAL A 128 2.01 1.02 -34.18
C VAL A 128 1.78 1.39 -35.64
N GLY A 129 1.08 0.56 -36.40
CA GLY A 129 0.90 0.66 -37.85
C GLY A 129 0.28 1.98 -38.32
N LYS A 130 0.76 2.42 -39.49
CA LYS A 130 0.20 3.50 -40.31
C LYS A 130 0.16 3.06 -41.77
N ASP A 131 -0.14 3.97 -42.70
CA ASP A 131 -0.33 3.65 -44.12
C ASP A 131 0.87 2.93 -44.76
N ASP A 132 2.07 3.16 -44.25
CA ASP A 132 3.30 2.50 -44.64
C ASP A 132 3.36 1.00 -44.27
N ALA A 133 2.52 0.53 -43.33
CA ALA A 133 2.38 -0.90 -42.99
C ALA A 133 1.46 -1.66 -43.96
N ILE A 134 0.59 -0.97 -44.72
CA ILE A 134 -0.49 -1.59 -45.50
C ILE A 134 0.06 -2.63 -46.49
N ALA A 135 1.13 -2.28 -47.20
CA ALA A 135 1.74 -3.15 -48.20
C ALA A 135 2.30 -4.45 -47.59
N ALA A 136 2.77 -4.42 -46.34
CA ALA A 136 3.30 -5.59 -45.65
C ALA A 136 2.19 -6.48 -45.05
N LEU A 137 1.05 -5.90 -44.66
CA LEU A 137 -0.09 -6.62 -44.10
C LEU A 137 -0.96 -7.27 -45.18
N THR A 138 -1.20 -6.57 -46.30
CA THR A 138 -2.12 -7.00 -47.38
C THR A 138 -1.92 -8.45 -47.87
N PRO A 139 -0.69 -8.98 -48.04
CA PRO A 139 -0.48 -10.36 -48.50
C PRO A 139 -1.11 -11.42 -47.58
N PHE A 140 -1.27 -11.13 -46.28
CA PHE A 140 -1.79 -12.07 -45.29
C PHE A 140 -3.32 -12.04 -45.15
N LEU A 141 -4.02 -11.14 -45.84
CA LEU A 141 -5.48 -11.02 -45.78
C LEU A 141 -6.25 -12.25 -46.27
N LYS A 142 -5.58 -13.17 -46.97
CA LYS A 142 -6.16 -14.42 -47.48
C LYS A 142 -5.56 -15.66 -46.84
N ASP A 143 -4.66 -15.48 -45.89
CA ASP A 143 -4.00 -16.57 -45.19
C ASP A 143 -4.93 -17.16 -44.12
N ASP A 144 -5.09 -18.48 -44.09
CA ASP A 144 -6.05 -19.14 -43.19
C ASP A 144 -5.77 -18.91 -41.69
N ARG A 145 -4.51 -18.65 -41.31
CA ARG A 145 -4.09 -18.44 -39.91
C ARG A 145 -3.87 -16.97 -39.58
N LEU A 146 -3.41 -16.17 -40.54
CA LEU A 146 -2.96 -14.78 -40.31
C LEU A 146 -3.96 -13.72 -40.75
N SER A 147 -5.00 -14.07 -41.51
CA SER A 147 -5.97 -13.12 -42.05
C SER A 147 -6.68 -12.30 -40.98
N ASP A 148 -6.99 -12.91 -39.83
CA ASP A 148 -7.67 -12.22 -38.73
C ASP A 148 -6.82 -11.08 -38.17
N ALA A 149 -5.62 -11.40 -37.70
CA ALA A 149 -4.71 -10.41 -37.15
C ALA A 149 -4.34 -9.35 -38.19
N SER A 150 -4.17 -9.74 -39.45
CA SER A 150 -3.87 -8.79 -40.52
C SER A 150 -5.04 -7.84 -40.80
N SER A 151 -6.27 -8.33 -40.71
CA SER A 151 -7.47 -7.54 -40.93
C SER A 151 -7.68 -6.55 -39.78
N ARG A 152 -7.50 -7.00 -38.52
CA ARG A 152 -7.52 -6.14 -37.33
C ARG A 152 -6.43 -5.06 -37.36
N ALA A 153 -5.21 -5.42 -37.78
CA ALA A 153 -4.12 -4.46 -37.91
C ALA A 153 -4.43 -3.37 -38.96
N LEU A 154 -5.00 -3.74 -40.12
CA LEU A 154 -5.42 -2.77 -41.13
C LEU A 154 -6.59 -1.90 -40.64
N ALA A 155 -7.54 -2.47 -39.89
CA ALA A 155 -8.63 -1.74 -39.28
C ALA A 155 -8.14 -0.70 -38.26
N ALA A 156 -7.14 -1.04 -37.45
CA ALA A 156 -6.55 -0.17 -36.44
C ALA A 156 -5.79 1.04 -37.04
N ILE A 157 -5.30 0.94 -38.28
CA ILE A 157 -4.70 2.07 -39.01
C ILE A 157 -5.73 3.19 -39.23
N HIS A 158 -6.98 2.81 -39.51
CA HIS A 158 -8.13 3.69 -39.72
C HIS A 158 -7.87 4.80 -40.76
N SER A 159 -7.42 4.39 -41.96
CA SER A 159 -7.25 5.29 -43.09
C SER A 159 -8.03 4.79 -44.30
N ASN A 160 -8.39 5.71 -45.20
CA ASN A 160 -9.03 5.37 -46.47
C ASN A 160 -8.23 4.34 -47.27
N ALA A 161 -6.89 4.36 -47.17
CA ALA A 161 -6.03 3.42 -47.87
C ALA A 161 -6.10 2.01 -47.26
N SER A 162 -6.10 1.89 -45.92
CA SER A 162 -6.18 0.58 -45.26
C SER A 162 -7.57 -0.04 -45.40
N GLU A 163 -8.62 0.78 -45.32
CA GLU A 163 -10.01 0.38 -45.54
C GLU A 163 -10.26 -0.05 -46.99
N LYS A 164 -9.69 0.68 -47.96
CA LYS A 164 -9.72 0.26 -49.37
C LYS A 164 -8.99 -1.07 -49.59
N ALA A 165 -7.85 -1.29 -48.94
CA ALA A 165 -7.12 -2.57 -49.06
C ALA A 165 -7.94 -3.76 -48.53
N LEU A 166 -8.65 -3.58 -47.40
CA LEU A 166 -9.61 -4.57 -46.89
C LEU A 166 -10.73 -4.84 -47.90
N LEU A 167 -11.33 -3.78 -48.46
CA LEU A 167 -12.40 -3.91 -49.46
C LEU A 167 -11.93 -4.60 -50.75
N ASP A 168 -10.76 -4.24 -51.27
CA ASP A 168 -10.19 -4.84 -52.47
C ASP A 168 -9.92 -6.35 -52.27
N ALA A 169 -9.52 -6.77 -51.06
CA ALA A 169 -9.27 -8.16 -50.74
C ALA A 169 -10.56 -9.00 -50.59
N LEU A 170 -11.66 -8.38 -50.14
CA LEU A 170 -12.92 -9.05 -49.80
C LEU A 170 -13.44 -9.97 -50.93
N GLY A 171 -13.43 -9.47 -52.18
CA GLY A 171 -14.00 -10.19 -53.33
C GLY A 171 -13.30 -11.51 -53.68
N SER A 172 -12.07 -11.70 -53.21
CA SER A 172 -11.25 -12.89 -53.48
C SER A 172 -10.88 -13.68 -52.22
N ALA A 173 -11.32 -13.23 -51.04
CA ALA A 173 -11.17 -13.96 -49.79
C ALA A 173 -12.25 -15.04 -49.63
N SER A 174 -11.97 -16.07 -48.85
CA SER A 174 -12.91 -17.16 -48.53
C SER A 174 -12.74 -17.63 -47.09
N GLY A 175 -13.65 -18.48 -46.59
CA GLY A 175 -13.57 -19.01 -45.22
C GLY A 175 -13.46 -17.92 -44.15
N ASN A 176 -12.62 -18.17 -43.15
CA ASN A 176 -12.39 -17.26 -42.02
C ASN A 176 -11.80 -15.91 -42.46
N ALA A 177 -10.95 -15.89 -43.49
CA ALA A 177 -10.38 -14.66 -44.03
C ALA A 177 -11.45 -13.67 -44.51
N ARG A 178 -12.51 -14.18 -45.14
CA ARG A 178 -13.65 -13.34 -45.55
C ARG A 178 -14.39 -12.77 -44.34
N LEU A 179 -14.59 -13.57 -43.29
CA LEU A 179 -15.26 -13.14 -42.07
C LEU A 179 -14.49 -12.00 -41.40
N SER A 180 -13.19 -12.17 -41.18
CA SER A 180 -12.33 -11.16 -40.55
C SER A 180 -12.29 -9.84 -41.33
N ILE A 181 -12.27 -9.89 -42.67
CA ILE A 181 -12.33 -8.69 -43.51
C ILE A 181 -13.66 -7.97 -43.36
N ILE A 182 -14.79 -8.69 -43.40
CA ILE A 182 -16.13 -8.10 -43.25
C ILE A 182 -16.27 -7.46 -41.86
N GLU A 183 -15.83 -8.15 -40.80
CA GLU A 183 -15.85 -7.61 -39.43
C GLU A 183 -15.01 -6.34 -39.32
N SER A 184 -13.82 -6.34 -39.91
CA SER A 184 -12.91 -5.19 -39.91
C SER A 184 -13.49 -3.98 -40.66
N LEU A 185 -14.10 -4.19 -41.84
CA LEU A 185 -14.79 -3.12 -42.58
C LEU A 185 -16.02 -2.58 -41.84
N GLY A 186 -16.73 -3.46 -41.11
CA GLY A 186 -17.81 -3.06 -40.22
C GLY A 186 -17.32 -2.19 -39.07
N TYR A 187 -16.24 -2.62 -38.40
CA TYR A 187 -15.61 -1.91 -37.29
C TYR A 187 -15.15 -0.51 -37.67
N THR A 188 -14.54 -0.33 -38.85
CA THR A 188 -14.11 0.99 -39.34
C THR A 188 -15.24 1.85 -39.89
N LYS A 189 -16.46 1.29 -40.00
CA LYS A 189 -17.66 1.96 -40.54
C LYS A 189 -17.46 2.47 -41.98
N TYR A 190 -16.69 1.73 -42.78
CA TYR A 190 -16.30 2.18 -44.12
C TYR A 190 -17.46 2.10 -45.12
N GLN A 191 -18.07 3.25 -45.42
CA GLN A 191 -19.25 3.37 -46.29
C GLN A 191 -19.09 2.73 -47.68
N PRO A 192 -17.95 2.87 -48.39
CA PRO A 192 -17.78 2.25 -49.71
C PRO A 192 -17.86 0.71 -49.70
N ALA A 193 -17.75 0.04 -48.54
CA ALA A 193 -17.89 -1.41 -48.43
C ALA A 193 -19.35 -1.91 -48.42
N VAL A 194 -20.33 -1.03 -48.19
CA VAL A 194 -21.76 -1.41 -48.04
C VAL A 194 -22.28 -2.26 -49.21
N PRO A 195 -22.05 -1.92 -50.49
CA PRO A 195 -22.52 -2.74 -51.60
C PRO A 195 -21.91 -4.14 -51.61
N ALA A 196 -20.61 -4.27 -51.28
CA ALA A 196 -19.90 -5.55 -51.28
C ALA A 196 -20.34 -6.44 -50.10
N ILE A 197 -20.51 -5.87 -48.91
CA ILE A 197 -20.97 -6.62 -47.72
C ILE A 197 -22.45 -7.04 -47.88
N SER A 198 -23.28 -6.20 -48.50
CA SER A 198 -24.71 -6.47 -48.73
C SER A 198 -24.96 -7.76 -49.51
N ALA A 199 -24.06 -8.15 -50.40
CA ALA A 199 -24.14 -9.41 -51.15
C ALA A 199 -24.11 -10.66 -50.24
N PHE A 200 -23.55 -10.54 -49.03
CA PHE A 200 -23.40 -11.64 -48.07
C PHE A 200 -24.47 -11.68 -47.00
N ALA A 201 -25.32 -10.66 -46.87
CA ALA A 201 -26.36 -10.57 -45.83
C ALA A 201 -27.41 -11.69 -45.89
N ASN A 202 -27.55 -12.35 -47.05
CA ASN A 202 -28.44 -13.51 -47.26
C ASN A 202 -27.67 -14.76 -47.69
N ALA A 203 -26.37 -14.86 -47.35
CA ALA A 203 -25.56 -16.02 -47.69
C ALA A 203 -26.16 -17.32 -47.12
N ALA A 204 -25.97 -18.43 -47.83
CA ALA A 204 -26.42 -19.75 -47.37
C ALA A 204 -25.69 -20.20 -46.10
N ASP A 205 -24.43 -19.76 -45.93
CA ASP A 205 -23.68 -19.94 -44.70
C ASP A 205 -24.17 -18.96 -43.62
N PRO A 206 -24.76 -19.45 -42.50
CA PRO A 206 -25.27 -18.59 -41.44
C PRO A 206 -24.19 -17.76 -40.74
N GLY A 207 -22.96 -18.26 -40.66
CA GLY A 207 -21.83 -17.53 -40.07
C GLY A 207 -21.51 -16.27 -40.87
N LEU A 208 -21.35 -16.43 -42.19
CA LEU A 208 -21.16 -15.32 -43.12
C LEU A 208 -22.33 -14.33 -43.13
N ALA A 209 -23.58 -14.82 -43.16
CA ALA A 209 -24.75 -13.94 -43.11
C ALA A 209 -24.79 -13.12 -41.80
N LYS A 210 -24.52 -13.75 -40.66
CA LYS A 210 -24.43 -13.09 -39.35
C LYS A 210 -23.37 -11.99 -39.34
N THR A 211 -22.16 -12.31 -39.78
CA THR A 211 -21.03 -11.38 -39.82
C THR A 211 -21.33 -10.19 -40.75
N ALA A 212 -21.93 -10.44 -41.93
CA ALA A 212 -22.33 -9.38 -42.86
C ALA A 212 -23.42 -8.47 -42.29
N LEU A 213 -24.47 -9.05 -41.67
CA LEU A 213 -25.53 -8.26 -41.03
C LEU A 213 -24.98 -7.44 -39.86
N HIS A 214 -24.04 -7.97 -39.08
CA HIS A 214 -23.40 -7.22 -38.02
C HIS A 214 -22.58 -6.04 -38.54
N ALA A 215 -21.74 -6.26 -39.55
CA ALA A 215 -20.92 -5.21 -40.16
C ALA A 215 -21.76 -4.10 -40.79
N LEU A 216 -22.84 -4.45 -41.52
CA LEU A 216 -23.78 -3.47 -42.06
C LEU A 216 -24.48 -2.67 -40.96
N ALA A 217 -24.74 -3.29 -39.79
CA ALA A 217 -25.38 -2.61 -38.67
C ALA A 217 -24.44 -1.61 -37.99
N GLU A 218 -23.13 -1.87 -37.98
CA GLU A 218 -22.10 -0.94 -37.51
C GLU A 218 -21.91 0.25 -38.45
N ILE A 219 -21.89 0.00 -39.77
CA ILE A 219 -21.77 1.05 -40.78
C ILE A 219 -23.03 1.93 -40.81
N ALA A 220 -24.21 1.29 -40.65
CA ALA A 220 -25.52 1.91 -40.59
C ALA A 220 -25.83 2.88 -41.74
N ASP A 221 -25.54 2.45 -42.97
CA ASP A 221 -25.96 3.16 -44.17
C ASP A 221 -27.48 3.01 -44.40
N PRO A 222 -28.24 4.11 -44.60
CA PRO A 222 -29.69 4.07 -44.81
C PRO A 222 -30.18 3.11 -45.90
N SER A 223 -29.37 2.88 -46.95
CA SER A 223 -29.72 1.95 -48.04
C SER A 223 -29.86 0.50 -47.57
N SER A 224 -29.28 0.14 -46.41
CA SER A 224 -29.34 -1.20 -45.82
C SER A 224 -30.65 -1.51 -45.09
N LEU A 225 -31.55 -0.53 -44.90
CA LEU A 225 -32.78 -0.70 -44.11
C LEU A 225 -33.63 -1.88 -44.62
N LYS A 226 -33.78 -2.00 -45.94
CA LYS A 226 -34.59 -3.08 -46.53
C LYS A 226 -33.99 -4.46 -46.23
N ILE A 227 -32.66 -4.59 -46.31
CA ILE A 227 -31.92 -5.83 -46.03
C ILE A 227 -32.24 -6.31 -44.61
N PHE A 228 -32.12 -5.44 -43.61
CA PHE A 228 -32.43 -5.79 -42.23
C PHE A 228 -33.89 -6.13 -42.00
N SER A 229 -34.80 -5.31 -42.55
CA SER A 229 -36.23 -5.54 -42.35
C SER A 229 -36.72 -6.85 -42.97
N ASP A 230 -36.18 -7.25 -44.12
CA ASP A 230 -36.47 -8.52 -44.79
C ASP A 230 -35.85 -9.70 -44.03
N ALA A 231 -34.59 -9.58 -43.57
CA ALA A 231 -33.90 -10.62 -42.81
C ALA A 231 -34.59 -10.88 -41.46
N ALA A 232 -34.96 -9.83 -40.72
CA ALA A 232 -35.70 -9.95 -39.47
C ALA A 232 -37.11 -10.52 -39.68
N ALA A 233 -37.79 -10.16 -40.79
CA ALA A 233 -39.08 -10.76 -41.14
C ALA A 233 -38.94 -12.27 -41.43
N LYS A 234 -37.88 -12.67 -42.15
CA LYS A 234 -37.58 -14.09 -42.43
C LYS A 234 -37.29 -14.88 -41.16
N SER A 235 -36.66 -14.26 -40.16
CA SER A 235 -36.44 -14.88 -38.84
C SER A 235 -37.70 -14.86 -37.95
N GLY A 236 -38.84 -14.33 -38.43
CA GLY A 236 -40.05 -14.20 -37.62
C GLY A 236 -39.91 -13.22 -36.45
N TYR A 237 -38.95 -12.28 -36.54
CA TYR A 237 -38.62 -11.32 -35.48
C TYR A 237 -38.14 -11.95 -34.17
N THR A 238 -37.71 -13.22 -34.21
CA THR A 238 -37.11 -13.93 -33.07
C THR A 238 -35.61 -14.10 -33.29
N TYR A 239 -34.94 -14.70 -32.29
CA TYR A 239 -33.57 -15.17 -32.40
C TYR A 239 -33.47 -16.29 -33.47
N ASP A 240 -32.46 -16.17 -34.30
CA ASP A 240 -32.01 -17.20 -35.22
C ASP A 240 -30.48 -17.18 -35.30
N VAL A 241 -29.88 -18.20 -35.92
CA VAL A 241 -28.42 -18.33 -36.01
C VAL A 241 -27.74 -17.18 -36.76
N THR A 242 -28.47 -16.45 -37.62
CA THR A 242 -27.94 -15.27 -38.31
C THR A 242 -27.99 -13.99 -37.46
N ASN A 243 -28.66 -14.02 -36.29
CA ASN A 243 -28.92 -12.84 -35.46
C ASN A 243 -29.66 -11.70 -36.18
N ALA A 244 -30.45 -11.98 -37.21
CA ALA A 244 -31.00 -10.95 -38.09
C ALA A 244 -31.83 -9.88 -37.35
N THR A 245 -32.68 -10.31 -36.42
CA THR A 245 -33.51 -9.38 -35.63
C THR A 245 -32.67 -8.51 -34.69
N SER A 246 -31.64 -9.09 -34.06
CA SER A 246 -30.74 -8.33 -33.18
C SER A 246 -29.91 -7.31 -33.97
N SER A 247 -29.38 -7.69 -35.13
CA SER A 247 -28.65 -6.79 -36.02
C SER A 247 -29.55 -5.69 -36.58
N TYR A 248 -30.84 -5.97 -36.84
CA TYR A 248 -31.80 -4.94 -37.23
C TYR A 248 -32.02 -3.90 -36.12
N LEU A 249 -32.23 -4.34 -34.87
CA LEU A 249 -32.36 -3.43 -33.73
C LEU A 249 -31.09 -2.62 -33.50
N LYS A 250 -29.90 -3.22 -33.65
CA LYS A 250 -28.61 -2.51 -33.59
C LYS A 250 -28.50 -1.46 -34.68
N TYR A 251 -28.82 -1.81 -35.91
CA TYR A 251 -28.84 -0.91 -37.06
C TYR A 251 -29.77 0.31 -36.81
N LEU A 252 -30.98 0.09 -36.29
CA LEU A 252 -31.89 1.19 -35.96
C LEU A 252 -31.32 2.14 -34.90
N ASN A 253 -30.67 1.61 -33.86
CA ASN A 253 -30.00 2.45 -32.87
C ASN A 253 -28.82 3.23 -33.47
N GLN A 254 -28.04 2.61 -34.36
CA GLN A 254 -26.92 3.27 -35.02
C GLN A 254 -27.39 4.35 -36.01
N LEU A 255 -28.53 4.15 -36.69
CA LEU A 255 -29.18 5.22 -37.47
C LEU A 255 -29.54 6.42 -36.60
N VAL A 256 -30.12 6.19 -35.41
CA VAL A 256 -30.41 7.27 -34.45
C VAL A 256 -29.12 8.01 -34.06
N ALA A 257 -28.05 7.28 -33.73
CA ALA A 257 -26.74 7.86 -33.40
C ALA A 257 -26.13 8.66 -34.55
N ASN A 258 -26.40 8.27 -35.81
CA ASN A 258 -25.95 8.97 -37.02
C ASN A 258 -26.88 10.12 -37.44
N GLY A 259 -27.89 10.47 -36.63
CA GLY A 259 -28.83 11.57 -36.90
C GLY A 259 -29.99 11.23 -37.86
N GLN A 260 -30.13 9.96 -38.28
CA GLN A 260 -31.19 9.49 -39.18
C GLN A 260 -32.45 9.07 -38.40
N THR A 261 -32.93 9.94 -37.52
CA THR A 261 -34.00 9.64 -36.55
C THR A 261 -35.37 9.40 -37.20
N ALA A 262 -35.68 10.08 -38.30
CA ALA A 262 -36.96 9.92 -39.00
C ALA A 262 -37.14 8.51 -39.59
N ASP A 263 -36.11 8.00 -40.25
CA ASP A 263 -36.12 6.65 -40.84
C ASP A 263 -36.10 5.57 -39.75
N ALA A 264 -35.30 5.76 -38.71
CA ALA A 264 -35.26 4.86 -37.57
C ALA A 264 -36.62 4.79 -36.84
N SER A 265 -37.26 5.94 -36.61
CA SER A 265 -38.58 6.02 -35.96
C SER A 265 -39.66 5.29 -36.77
N LYS A 266 -39.73 5.56 -38.09
CA LYS A 266 -40.67 4.89 -38.99
C LYS A 266 -40.48 3.37 -39.00
N ALA A 267 -39.22 2.93 -39.04
CA ALA A 267 -38.86 1.52 -39.05
C ALA A 267 -39.15 0.82 -37.71
N ALA A 268 -38.86 1.48 -36.58
CA ALA A 268 -39.15 0.99 -35.24
C ALA A 268 -40.67 0.91 -34.98
N ALA A 269 -41.46 1.88 -35.44
CA ALA A 269 -42.92 1.83 -35.36
C ALA A 269 -43.50 0.67 -36.18
N ALA A 270 -42.97 0.43 -37.38
CA ALA A 270 -43.36 -0.72 -38.19
C ALA A 270 -42.98 -2.04 -37.52
N LEU A 271 -41.79 -2.13 -36.91
CA LEU A 271 -41.34 -3.31 -36.17
C LEU A 271 -42.23 -3.57 -34.94
N LEU A 272 -42.54 -2.53 -34.16
CA LEU A 272 -43.42 -2.61 -32.99
C LEU A 272 -44.78 -3.20 -33.36
N LYS A 273 -45.37 -2.77 -34.49
CA LYS A 273 -46.64 -3.29 -35.00
C LYS A 273 -46.55 -4.76 -35.45
N LYS A 274 -45.45 -5.14 -36.11
CA LYS A 274 -45.25 -6.50 -36.64
C LYS A 274 -44.87 -7.51 -35.56
N ALA A 275 -44.17 -7.09 -34.51
CA ALA A 275 -43.76 -7.91 -33.38
C ALA A 275 -44.84 -8.01 -32.26
N GLY A 276 -46.12 -7.90 -32.62
CA GLY A 276 -47.22 -7.82 -31.63
C GLY A 276 -47.54 -9.11 -30.87
N ALA A 277 -47.01 -10.26 -31.29
CA ALA A 277 -47.26 -11.56 -30.65
C ALA A 277 -46.60 -11.67 -29.27
N ASP A 278 -47.19 -12.47 -28.37
CA ASP A 278 -46.72 -12.59 -26.98
C ASP A 278 -45.29 -13.13 -26.86
N ASN A 279 -44.91 -14.07 -27.75
CA ASN A 279 -43.57 -14.66 -27.78
C ASN A 279 -42.50 -13.70 -28.34
N LEU A 280 -42.89 -12.52 -28.84
CA LEU A 280 -41.99 -11.50 -29.39
C LEU A 280 -41.82 -10.31 -28.43
N VAL A 281 -42.12 -10.50 -27.14
CA VAL A 281 -42.07 -9.44 -26.12
C VAL A 281 -40.75 -8.68 -26.11
N HIS A 282 -39.60 -9.35 -26.25
CA HIS A 282 -38.30 -8.69 -26.26
C HIS A 282 -38.10 -7.77 -27.48
N THR A 283 -38.50 -8.22 -28.67
CA THR A 283 -38.37 -7.44 -29.91
C THR A 283 -39.28 -6.22 -29.91
N ARG A 284 -40.53 -6.36 -29.48
CA ARG A 284 -41.46 -5.22 -29.37
C ARG A 284 -41.07 -4.26 -28.24
N THR A 285 -40.52 -4.75 -27.14
CA THR A 285 -39.96 -3.89 -26.07
C THR A 285 -38.78 -3.07 -26.58
N ALA A 286 -37.87 -3.68 -27.35
CA ALA A 286 -36.73 -2.97 -27.94
C ALA A 286 -37.20 -1.91 -28.97
N ALA A 287 -38.19 -2.23 -29.79
CA ALA A 287 -38.80 -1.26 -30.72
C ALA A 287 -39.47 -0.10 -29.96
N LEU A 288 -40.20 -0.37 -28.88
CA LEU A 288 -40.78 0.65 -28.00
C LEU A 288 -39.70 1.54 -27.37
N LYS A 289 -38.57 0.96 -26.94
CA LYS A 289 -37.44 1.70 -26.40
C LYS A 289 -36.85 2.66 -27.43
N ILE A 290 -36.60 2.20 -28.67
CA ILE A 290 -36.07 3.04 -29.74
C ILE A 290 -37.01 4.23 -30.01
N LEU A 291 -38.32 4.01 -30.12
CA LEU A 291 -39.29 5.09 -30.31
C LEU A 291 -39.28 6.09 -29.15
N THR A 292 -39.14 5.58 -27.92
CA THR A 292 -39.09 6.41 -26.72
C THR A 292 -37.79 7.21 -26.64
N ASP A 293 -36.65 6.64 -27.05
CA ASP A 293 -35.37 7.33 -27.09
C ASP A 293 -35.32 8.43 -28.15
N ILE A 294 -36.02 8.24 -29.27
CA ILE A 294 -36.15 9.25 -30.31
C ILE A 294 -37.01 10.42 -29.83
N ASP A 295 -38.21 10.14 -29.30
CA ASP A 295 -39.12 11.19 -28.83
C ASP A 295 -40.15 10.68 -27.80
N GLY A 296 -39.68 10.45 -26.57
CA GLY A 296 -40.54 9.91 -25.50
C GLY A 296 -41.67 10.85 -25.07
N ALA A 297 -41.51 12.17 -25.25
CA ALA A 297 -42.53 13.16 -24.91
C ALA A 297 -43.73 13.10 -25.86
N GLU A 298 -43.48 12.94 -27.16
CA GLU A 298 -44.55 12.77 -28.16
C GLU A 298 -45.15 11.35 -28.16
N ASN A 299 -44.43 10.36 -27.63
CA ASN A 299 -44.85 8.95 -27.60
C ASN A 299 -45.57 8.49 -26.31
N ILE A 300 -46.02 9.42 -25.45
CA ILE A 300 -46.77 9.09 -24.23
C ILE A 300 -48.02 8.26 -24.49
N SER A 301 -48.71 8.47 -25.61
CA SER A 301 -49.89 7.67 -25.99
C SER A 301 -49.54 6.18 -26.20
N LEU A 302 -48.35 5.89 -26.75
CA LEU A 302 -47.85 4.52 -26.90
C LEU A 302 -47.54 3.89 -25.54
N LEU A 303 -46.86 4.63 -24.66
CA LEU A 303 -46.46 4.18 -23.33
C LEU A 303 -47.67 3.92 -22.41
N THR A 304 -48.65 4.83 -22.40
CA THR A 304 -49.92 4.64 -21.67
C THR A 304 -50.76 3.52 -22.30
N GLY A 305 -50.74 3.38 -23.63
CA GLY A 305 -51.39 2.31 -24.36
C GLY A 305 -50.89 0.92 -23.96
N ALA A 306 -49.58 0.79 -23.69
CA ALA A 306 -48.97 -0.46 -23.25
C ALA A 306 -49.58 -1.00 -21.94
N MET A 307 -50.18 -0.14 -21.08
CA MET A 307 -50.81 -0.57 -19.82
C MET A 307 -52.05 -1.46 -20.02
N LYS A 308 -52.56 -1.57 -21.25
CA LYS A 308 -53.65 -2.48 -21.61
C LYS A 308 -53.15 -3.86 -22.02
N ASP A 309 -51.85 -4.04 -22.19
CA ASP A 309 -51.26 -5.32 -22.59
C ASP A 309 -51.35 -6.33 -21.44
N LYS A 310 -51.59 -7.60 -21.79
CA LYS A 310 -51.70 -8.69 -20.80
C LYS A 310 -50.33 -9.10 -20.24
N ASN A 311 -49.25 -8.89 -20.99
CA ASN A 311 -47.89 -9.25 -20.59
C ASN A 311 -47.32 -8.23 -19.58
N ALA A 312 -46.95 -8.70 -18.39
CA ALA A 312 -46.43 -7.86 -17.31
C ALA A 312 -45.05 -7.24 -17.64
N GLU A 313 -44.15 -8.00 -18.26
CA GLU A 313 -42.81 -7.52 -18.62
C GLU A 313 -42.88 -6.33 -19.59
N TYR A 314 -43.81 -6.38 -20.55
CA TYR A 314 -44.02 -5.28 -21.49
C TYR A 314 -44.57 -4.01 -20.79
N ARG A 315 -45.52 -4.18 -19.85
CA ARG A 315 -46.03 -3.06 -19.05
C ARG A 315 -44.94 -2.44 -18.18
N GLU A 316 -44.17 -3.26 -17.48
CA GLU A 316 -43.07 -2.78 -16.63
C GLU A 316 -41.99 -2.05 -17.43
N ALA A 317 -41.62 -2.57 -18.61
CA ALA A 317 -40.71 -1.90 -19.51
C ALA A 317 -41.25 -0.55 -19.98
N ALA A 318 -42.52 -0.47 -20.38
CA ALA A 318 -43.16 0.79 -20.78
C ALA A 318 -43.20 1.80 -19.63
N LEU A 319 -43.52 1.37 -18.40
CA LEU A 319 -43.47 2.23 -17.21
C LEU A 319 -42.05 2.75 -16.95
N LYS A 320 -41.04 1.89 -17.06
CA LYS A 320 -39.63 2.28 -16.91
C LYS A 320 -39.22 3.30 -17.95
N PHE A 321 -39.60 3.10 -19.21
CA PHE A 321 -39.29 4.02 -20.30
C PHE A 321 -40.04 5.36 -20.17
N ALA A 322 -41.19 5.37 -19.51
CA ALA A 322 -41.97 6.58 -19.27
C ALA A 322 -41.40 7.49 -18.16
N GLN A 323 -40.64 6.95 -17.21
CA GLN A 323 -40.17 7.72 -16.03
C GLN A 323 -39.44 9.02 -16.38
N PRO A 324 -38.48 9.06 -17.34
CA PRO A 324 -37.77 10.29 -17.68
C PRO A 324 -38.67 11.39 -18.26
N TYR A 325 -39.84 11.03 -18.79
CA TYR A 325 -40.76 11.95 -19.48
C TYR A 325 -41.97 12.32 -18.64
N LEU A 326 -42.09 11.79 -17.42
CA LEU A 326 -43.25 12.04 -16.55
C LEU A 326 -43.24 13.51 -16.09
N ASN A 327 -44.32 14.24 -16.38
CA ASN A 327 -44.46 15.65 -16.03
C ASN A 327 -45.93 16.01 -15.79
N GLU A 328 -46.19 17.26 -15.36
CA GLU A 328 -47.55 17.72 -15.07
C GLU A 328 -48.48 17.61 -16.30
N ALA A 329 -47.98 17.91 -17.50
CA ALA A 329 -48.78 17.93 -18.72
C ALA A 329 -49.29 16.53 -19.11
N ASN A 330 -48.51 15.47 -18.87
CA ASN A 330 -48.90 14.10 -19.22
C ASN A 330 -49.41 13.25 -18.04
N THR A 331 -49.29 13.72 -16.80
CA THR A 331 -49.81 13.02 -15.61
C THR A 331 -51.32 12.74 -15.72
N ALA A 332 -52.09 13.65 -16.33
CA ALA A 332 -53.52 13.45 -16.55
C ALA A 332 -53.82 12.23 -17.45
N ALA A 333 -52.97 11.95 -18.45
CA ALA A 333 -53.13 10.79 -19.33
C ALA A 333 -52.85 9.47 -18.58
N TRP A 334 -51.84 9.46 -17.72
CA TRP A 334 -51.52 8.33 -16.85
C TRP A 334 -52.63 8.07 -15.83
N LEU A 335 -53.18 9.10 -15.17
CA LEU A 335 -54.29 8.96 -14.23
C LEU A 335 -55.59 8.50 -14.90
N LYS A 336 -55.87 8.97 -16.11
CA LYS A 336 -57.00 8.50 -16.91
C LYS A 336 -56.86 7.02 -17.28
N THR A 337 -55.65 6.58 -17.58
CA THR A 337 -55.32 5.17 -17.88
C THR A 337 -55.44 4.32 -16.62
N PHE A 338 -54.89 4.78 -15.49
CA PHE A 338 -55.01 4.16 -14.18
C PHE A 338 -56.45 3.81 -13.81
N GLY A 339 -57.39 4.73 -14.00
CA GLY A 339 -58.80 4.49 -13.70
C GLY A 339 -59.49 3.38 -14.53
N LYS A 340 -58.88 2.97 -15.66
CA LYS A 340 -59.42 1.97 -16.59
C LYS A 340 -58.63 0.66 -16.61
N SER A 341 -57.52 0.59 -15.89
CA SER A 341 -56.61 -0.57 -15.86
C SER A 341 -57.03 -1.61 -14.82
N SER A 342 -56.53 -2.84 -14.98
CA SER A 342 -56.69 -3.92 -14.00
C SER A 342 -55.90 -3.64 -12.72
N ALA A 343 -56.24 -4.31 -11.61
CA ALA A 343 -55.55 -4.13 -10.33
C ALA A 343 -54.02 -4.32 -10.39
N PRO A 344 -53.46 -5.31 -11.13
CA PRO A 344 -52.01 -5.41 -11.32
C PRO A 344 -51.40 -4.19 -12.01
N ALA A 345 -51.98 -3.74 -13.13
CA ALA A 345 -51.49 -2.56 -13.85
C ALA A 345 -51.65 -1.27 -13.02
N GLN A 346 -52.72 -1.17 -12.21
CA GLN A 346 -52.89 -0.10 -11.23
C GLN A 346 -51.78 -0.11 -10.17
N ALA A 347 -51.43 -1.27 -9.63
CA ALA A 347 -50.35 -1.40 -8.65
C ALA A 347 -48.98 -1.02 -9.26
N GLU A 348 -48.71 -1.44 -10.49
CA GLU A 348 -47.49 -1.08 -11.25
C GLU A 348 -47.40 0.44 -11.48
N MET A 349 -48.49 1.10 -11.90
CA MET A 349 -48.55 2.55 -12.07
C MET A 349 -48.39 3.31 -10.74
N ILE A 350 -48.99 2.83 -9.64
CA ILE A 350 -48.81 3.45 -8.31
C ILE A 350 -47.35 3.42 -7.87
N LYS A 351 -46.63 2.32 -8.14
CA LYS A 351 -45.19 2.27 -7.88
C LYS A 351 -44.43 3.31 -8.69
N MET A 352 -44.76 3.48 -9.97
CA MET A 352 -44.17 4.52 -10.81
C MET A 352 -44.47 5.93 -10.25
N PHE A 353 -45.72 6.23 -9.91
CA PHE A 353 -46.10 7.51 -9.31
C PHE A 353 -45.34 7.78 -8.00
N GLY A 354 -45.23 6.76 -7.14
CA GLY A 354 -44.52 6.85 -5.86
C GLY A 354 -43.02 7.07 -6.02
N ASN A 355 -42.40 6.46 -7.03
CA ASN A 355 -40.97 6.61 -7.30
C ASN A 355 -40.61 7.94 -7.97
N ASN A 356 -41.59 8.64 -8.55
CA ASN A 356 -41.39 9.90 -9.28
C ASN A 356 -42.11 11.10 -8.62
N ASP A 357 -42.52 10.99 -7.35
CA ASP A 357 -43.18 12.05 -6.56
C ASP A 357 -44.38 12.72 -7.26
N VAL A 358 -45.25 11.94 -7.90
CA VAL A 358 -46.39 12.47 -8.67
C VAL A 358 -47.53 12.91 -7.75
N LYS A 359 -47.45 14.13 -7.21
CA LYS A 359 -48.42 14.68 -6.24
C LYS A 359 -49.87 14.65 -6.70
N ALA A 360 -50.12 14.91 -7.99
CA ALA A 360 -51.46 14.85 -8.55
C ALA A 360 -52.11 13.44 -8.46
N ALA A 361 -51.31 12.38 -8.26
CA ALA A 361 -51.82 11.03 -8.06
C ALA A 361 -52.29 10.74 -6.62
N LEU A 362 -51.98 11.60 -5.66
CA LEU A 362 -52.26 11.38 -4.24
C LEU A 362 -53.71 10.99 -3.94
N PRO A 363 -54.75 11.66 -4.48
CA PRO A 363 -56.14 11.25 -4.23
C PRO A 363 -56.45 9.82 -4.70
N ALA A 364 -55.90 9.41 -5.86
CA ALA A 364 -56.07 8.06 -6.38
C ALA A 364 -55.30 7.02 -5.54
N VAL A 365 -54.09 7.36 -5.11
CA VAL A 365 -53.26 6.54 -4.22
C VAL A 365 -53.94 6.34 -2.87
N LEU A 366 -54.42 7.41 -2.21
CA LEU A 366 -55.12 7.31 -0.93
C LEU A 366 -56.37 6.45 -1.04
N LYS A 367 -57.17 6.61 -2.10
CA LYS A 367 -58.34 5.74 -2.35
C LYS A 367 -57.95 4.27 -2.49
N ALA A 368 -56.83 3.97 -3.15
CA ALA A 368 -56.35 2.61 -3.35
C ALA A 368 -55.85 1.93 -2.06
N THR A 369 -55.55 2.68 -0.98
CA THR A 369 -55.22 2.09 0.33
C THR A 369 -56.40 1.33 0.97
N GLY A 370 -57.63 1.55 0.48
CA GLY A 370 -58.83 0.79 0.86
C GLY A 370 -59.18 -0.36 -0.09
N SER A 371 -58.30 -0.72 -1.04
CA SER A 371 -58.55 -1.79 -2.01
C SER A 371 -58.69 -3.17 -1.35
N LYS A 372 -59.53 -4.03 -1.92
CA LYS A 372 -59.60 -5.46 -1.56
C LYS A 372 -58.47 -6.28 -2.19
N ASP A 373 -57.83 -5.76 -3.24
CA ASP A 373 -56.64 -6.38 -3.84
C ASP A 373 -55.41 -6.03 -2.99
N ALA A 374 -54.78 -7.04 -2.39
CA ALA A 374 -53.68 -6.87 -1.46
C ALA A 374 -52.44 -6.20 -2.10
N SER A 375 -52.14 -6.53 -3.36
CA SER A 375 -50.99 -5.96 -4.09
C SER A 375 -51.18 -4.47 -4.34
N LEU A 376 -52.38 -4.08 -4.78
CA LEU A 376 -52.76 -2.69 -4.98
C LEU A 376 -52.76 -1.92 -3.66
N LYS A 377 -53.33 -2.49 -2.58
CA LYS A 377 -53.37 -1.87 -1.25
C LYS A 377 -51.96 -1.60 -0.71
N LEU A 378 -51.06 -2.57 -0.77
CA LEU A 378 -49.68 -2.41 -0.27
C LEU A 378 -48.88 -1.42 -1.11
N ALA A 379 -49.02 -1.45 -2.43
CA ALA A 379 -48.40 -0.46 -3.32
C ALA A 379 -48.90 0.96 -2.99
N ALA A 380 -50.19 1.10 -2.73
CA ALA A 380 -50.82 2.37 -2.36
C ALA A 380 -50.33 2.90 -1.01
N ILE A 381 -50.21 2.05 0.02
CA ILE A 381 -49.66 2.44 1.33
C ILE A 381 -48.23 2.98 1.17
N ALA A 382 -47.37 2.27 0.44
CA ALA A 382 -45.99 2.69 0.21
C ALA A 382 -45.91 4.02 -0.58
N ALA A 383 -46.72 4.17 -1.64
CA ALA A 383 -46.75 5.40 -2.43
C ALA A 383 -47.37 6.58 -1.68
N ALA A 384 -48.35 6.36 -0.81
CA ALA A 384 -49.00 7.40 -0.01
C ALA A 384 -47.98 8.11 0.89
N GLY A 385 -47.10 7.36 1.57
CA GLY A 385 -46.02 7.95 2.38
C GLY A 385 -45.05 8.79 1.56
N LYS A 386 -44.68 8.32 0.36
CA LYS A 386 -43.75 9.03 -0.53
C LYS A 386 -44.34 10.33 -1.12
N ILE A 387 -45.55 10.25 -1.69
CA ILE A 387 -46.16 11.35 -2.44
C ILE A 387 -46.89 12.33 -1.52
N GLY A 388 -47.66 11.81 -0.55
CA GLY A 388 -48.52 12.62 0.29
C GLY A 388 -47.80 13.24 1.49
N GLN A 389 -46.66 12.68 1.90
CA GLN A 389 -45.93 13.17 3.07
C GLN A 389 -46.89 13.36 4.26
N GLN A 390 -46.94 14.55 4.86
CA GLN A 390 -47.82 14.82 6.01
C GLN A 390 -49.32 14.72 5.66
N ASP A 391 -49.72 14.97 4.42
CA ASP A 391 -51.12 14.89 3.97
C ASP A 391 -51.65 13.45 3.98
N ALA A 392 -50.75 12.46 3.92
CA ALA A 392 -51.10 11.04 4.01
C ALA A 392 -51.27 10.54 5.46
N LEU A 393 -50.82 11.29 6.48
CA LEU A 393 -50.82 10.83 7.87
C LEU A 393 -52.20 10.41 8.37
N PRO A 394 -53.30 11.16 8.18
CA PRO A 394 -54.60 10.75 8.69
C PRO A 394 -55.06 9.40 8.13
N ALA A 395 -54.81 9.15 6.84
CA ALA A 395 -55.17 7.89 6.19
C ALA A 395 -54.30 6.74 6.69
N LEU A 396 -52.98 6.93 6.74
CA LEU A 396 -52.02 5.90 7.19
C LEU A 396 -52.22 5.54 8.66
N LEU A 397 -52.39 6.53 9.54
CA LEU A 397 -52.66 6.29 10.97
C LEU A 397 -54.04 5.65 11.20
N GLY A 398 -55.03 5.99 10.36
CA GLY A 398 -56.34 5.35 10.38
C GLY A 398 -56.27 3.84 10.14
N LEU A 399 -55.37 3.38 9.26
CA LEU A 399 -55.18 1.96 8.97
C LEU A 399 -54.66 1.18 10.19
N LEU A 400 -53.83 1.79 11.04
CA LEU A 400 -53.22 1.12 12.21
C LEU A 400 -54.25 0.67 13.27
N LYS A 401 -55.49 1.16 13.21
CA LYS A 401 -56.58 0.74 14.11
C LYS A 401 -57.03 -0.70 13.85
N THR A 402 -56.96 -1.15 12.60
CA THR A 402 -57.46 -2.47 12.17
C THR A 402 -56.45 -3.28 11.36
N ALA A 403 -55.24 -2.73 11.13
CA ALA A 403 -54.19 -3.40 10.37
C ALA A 403 -53.75 -4.72 11.01
N ASP A 404 -53.55 -5.73 10.16
CA ASP A 404 -52.79 -6.93 10.49
C ASP A 404 -51.27 -6.64 10.47
N THR A 405 -50.45 -7.65 10.77
CA THR A 405 -48.99 -7.52 10.82
C THR A 405 -48.36 -7.05 9.50
N ARG A 406 -48.88 -7.51 8.36
CA ARG A 406 -48.34 -7.16 7.03
C ARG A 406 -48.68 -5.73 6.67
N GLU A 407 -49.91 -5.31 6.94
CA GLU A 407 -50.40 -3.95 6.75
C GLU A 407 -49.70 -2.96 7.68
N ALA A 408 -49.58 -3.30 8.97
CA ALA A 408 -48.88 -2.48 9.96
C ALA A 408 -47.39 -2.28 9.60
N THR A 409 -46.74 -3.31 9.05
CA THR A 409 -45.37 -3.20 8.55
C THR A 409 -45.27 -2.25 7.36
N ALA A 410 -46.19 -2.34 6.40
CA ALA A 410 -46.22 -1.43 5.24
C ALA A 410 -46.47 0.02 5.69
N VAL A 411 -47.39 0.23 6.63
CA VAL A 411 -47.66 1.56 7.20
C VAL A 411 -46.46 2.08 7.98
N LYS A 412 -45.78 1.24 8.78
CA LYS A 412 -44.52 1.60 9.45
C LYS A 412 -43.48 2.12 8.46
N SER A 413 -43.22 1.38 7.39
CA SER A 413 -42.27 1.81 6.35
C SER A 413 -42.68 3.12 5.69
N ALA A 414 -43.98 3.31 5.43
CA ALA A 414 -44.49 4.56 4.89
C ALA A 414 -44.27 5.73 5.89
N LEU A 415 -44.62 5.56 7.16
CA LEU A 415 -44.44 6.59 8.21
C LEU A 415 -42.97 6.98 8.41
N LEU A 416 -42.05 6.01 8.37
CA LEU A 416 -40.60 6.27 8.44
C LEU A 416 -40.09 7.09 7.25
N SER A 417 -40.73 6.98 6.08
CA SER A 417 -40.37 7.75 4.89
C SER A 417 -40.90 9.18 4.86
N ILE A 418 -41.89 9.50 5.71
CA ILE A 418 -42.50 10.84 5.75
C ILE A 418 -41.58 11.82 6.49
N LYS A 419 -41.40 12.99 5.87
CA LYS A 419 -40.66 14.13 6.42
C LYS A 419 -41.61 15.08 7.17
N GLY A 420 -41.14 15.63 8.28
CA GLY A 420 -41.87 16.64 9.06
C GLY A 420 -41.79 16.41 10.56
N GLU A 421 -41.78 17.51 11.31
CA GLU A 421 -41.70 17.50 12.79
C GLU A 421 -43.00 17.00 13.43
N ASN A 422 -44.15 17.24 12.78
CA ASN A 422 -45.46 16.80 13.28
C ASN A 422 -45.69 15.28 13.18
N VAL A 423 -44.85 14.55 12.46
CA VAL A 423 -45.00 13.10 12.23
C VAL A 423 -44.93 12.34 13.55
N VAL A 424 -43.92 12.62 14.39
CA VAL A 424 -43.73 11.89 15.66
C VAL A 424 -44.85 12.17 16.65
N SER A 425 -45.34 13.41 16.73
CA SER A 425 -46.50 13.77 17.56
C SER A 425 -47.77 13.04 17.12
N ALA A 426 -48.05 13.02 15.80
CA ALA A 426 -49.21 12.33 15.24
C ALA A 426 -49.13 10.80 15.40
N VAL A 427 -47.95 10.20 15.19
CA VAL A 427 -47.70 8.77 15.40
C VAL A 427 -47.86 8.41 16.88
N GLY A 428 -47.29 9.21 17.79
CA GLY A 428 -47.43 9.01 19.23
C GLY A 428 -48.88 9.05 19.71
N ALA A 429 -49.68 9.98 19.18
CA ALA A 429 -51.11 10.06 19.51
C ALA A 429 -51.90 8.81 19.07
N ALA A 430 -51.43 8.06 18.08
CA ALA A 430 -52.10 6.84 17.61
C ALA A 430 -51.90 5.64 18.55
N LEU A 431 -50.89 5.66 19.43
CA LEU A 431 -50.49 4.52 20.28
C LEU A 431 -51.67 3.92 21.07
N GLY A 432 -52.50 4.76 21.69
CA GLY A 432 -53.62 4.31 22.51
C GLY A 432 -54.75 3.63 21.74
N SER A 433 -54.93 3.94 20.45
CA SER A 433 -56.06 3.49 19.62
C SER A 433 -55.72 2.42 18.59
N ALA A 434 -54.44 2.07 18.45
CA ALA A 434 -53.96 1.11 17.47
C ALA A 434 -54.24 -0.37 17.88
N SER A 435 -54.34 -1.25 16.89
CA SER A 435 -54.36 -2.71 17.09
C SER A 435 -53.02 -3.19 17.70
N PRO A 436 -52.87 -4.43 18.21
CA PRO A 436 -51.58 -4.92 18.70
C PRO A 436 -50.45 -4.77 17.68
N ALA A 437 -50.67 -5.19 16.43
CA ALA A 437 -49.72 -4.99 15.33
C ALA A 437 -49.49 -3.51 15.02
N GLY A 438 -50.53 -2.68 15.13
CA GLY A 438 -50.42 -1.23 14.98
C GLY A 438 -49.60 -0.57 16.09
N LYS A 439 -49.73 -1.01 17.36
CA LYS A 439 -48.93 -0.53 18.49
C LYS A 439 -47.45 -0.86 18.31
N ALA A 440 -47.14 -2.09 17.89
CA ALA A 440 -45.78 -2.49 17.54
C ALA A 440 -45.18 -1.56 16.47
N ALA A 441 -45.94 -1.28 15.40
CA ALA A 441 -45.52 -0.34 14.36
C ALA A 441 -45.32 1.10 14.89
N VAL A 442 -46.21 1.61 15.75
CA VAL A 442 -46.05 2.94 16.37
C VAL A 442 -44.78 3.01 17.22
N ILE A 443 -44.56 2.03 18.09
CA ILE A 443 -43.40 1.97 18.98
C ILE A 443 -42.09 1.92 18.17
N ASP A 444 -42.03 1.10 17.13
CA ASP A 444 -40.88 1.04 16.23
C ASP A 444 -40.60 2.39 15.56
N VAL A 445 -41.63 3.10 15.09
CA VAL A 445 -41.48 4.41 14.45
C VAL A 445 -40.95 5.44 15.45
N LEU A 446 -41.50 5.48 16.67
CA LEU A 446 -41.02 6.40 17.72
C LEU A 446 -39.57 6.10 18.11
N GLY A 447 -39.24 4.82 18.30
CA GLY A 447 -37.89 4.35 18.57
C GLY A 447 -36.89 4.75 17.49
N ALA A 448 -37.20 4.43 16.24
CA ALA A 448 -36.34 4.74 15.08
C ALA A 448 -36.17 6.24 14.82
N ARG A 449 -37.12 7.07 15.26
CA ARG A 449 -37.06 8.53 15.13
C ARG A 449 -36.52 9.23 16.38
N GLY A 450 -36.15 8.48 17.43
CA GLY A 450 -35.59 9.04 18.66
C GLY A 450 -36.59 9.90 19.46
N ASP A 451 -37.90 9.70 19.29
CA ASP A 451 -38.90 10.49 20.01
C ASP A 451 -39.12 9.97 21.44
N ASN A 452 -38.76 10.78 22.42
CA ASN A 452 -38.89 10.46 23.84
C ASN A 452 -40.18 11.00 24.48
N SER A 453 -41.04 11.69 23.73
CA SER A 453 -42.23 12.37 24.27
C SER A 453 -43.23 11.41 24.94
N ARG A 454 -43.19 10.13 24.55
CA ARG A 454 -44.05 9.05 25.05
C ARG A 454 -43.30 7.99 25.86
N ILE A 455 -42.06 8.27 26.30
CA ILE A 455 -41.25 7.28 27.04
C ILE A 455 -41.97 6.73 28.28
N SER A 456 -42.71 7.56 29.02
CA SER A 456 -43.46 7.14 30.21
C SER A 456 -44.60 6.16 29.89
N GLU A 457 -45.13 6.18 28.66
CA GLU A 457 -46.16 5.25 28.18
C GLU A 457 -45.54 3.96 27.62
N ILE A 458 -44.34 4.05 27.04
CA ILE A 458 -43.63 2.93 26.40
C ILE A 458 -42.85 2.09 27.42
N LEU A 459 -42.26 2.71 28.45
CA LEU A 459 -41.40 2.02 29.42
C LEU A 459 -42.11 0.84 30.12
N PRO A 460 -43.37 0.95 30.58
CA PRO A 460 -44.09 -0.19 31.16
C PRO A 460 -44.35 -1.34 30.16
N LEU A 461 -44.38 -1.03 28.85
CA LEU A 461 -44.66 -2.02 27.80
C LEU A 461 -43.49 -2.99 27.57
N MET A 462 -42.29 -2.68 28.05
CA MET A 462 -41.15 -3.62 28.03
C MET A 462 -41.49 -4.94 28.74
N ASN A 463 -42.38 -4.89 29.73
CA ASN A 463 -42.83 -6.03 30.53
C ASN A 463 -44.25 -6.49 30.17
N SER A 464 -44.78 -6.08 29.01
CA SER A 464 -46.06 -6.59 28.50
C SER A 464 -46.04 -8.11 28.40
N SER A 465 -47.14 -8.77 28.75
CA SER A 465 -47.31 -10.21 28.52
C SER A 465 -47.43 -10.58 27.04
N ASP A 466 -47.69 -9.59 26.18
CA ASP A 466 -47.70 -9.73 24.73
C ASP A 466 -46.27 -9.53 24.18
N ALA A 467 -45.70 -10.59 23.61
CA ALA A 467 -44.37 -10.59 23.01
C ALA A 467 -44.26 -9.64 21.82
N ASP A 468 -45.34 -9.47 21.05
CA ASP A 468 -45.38 -8.59 19.87
C ASP A 468 -45.34 -7.10 20.27
N ILE A 469 -45.59 -6.80 21.55
CA ILE A 469 -45.50 -5.45 22.12
C ILE A 469 -44.20 -5.27 22.92
N SER A 470 -43.85 -6.24 23.76
CA SER A 470 -42.68 -6.12 24.64
C SER A 470 -41.35 -6.13 23.88
N ALA A 471 -41.23 -6.84 22.75
CA ALA A 471 -40.00 -6.84 21.96
C ALA A 471 -39.75 -5.47 21.27
N PRO A 472 -40.71 -4.86 20.54
CA PRO A 472 -40.58 -3.50 20.03
C PRO A 472 -40.34 -2.46 21.13
N ALA A 473 -41.02 -2.56 22.28
CA ALA A 473 -40.83 -1.63 23.40
C ALA A 473 -39.40 -1.69 23.94
N ARG A 474 -38.84 -2.89 24.14
CA ARG A 474 -37.45 -3.07 24.58
C ARG A 474 -36.44 -2.51 23.57
N ALA A 475 -36.69 -2.67 22.28
CA ALA A 475 -35.84 -2.09 21.23
C ALA A 475 -35.93 -0.55 21.20
N ALA A 476 -37.16 -0.01 21.27
CA ALA A 476 -37.40 1.43 21.23
C ALA A 476 -36.81 2.15 22.45
N VAL A 477 -37.01 1.63 23.67
CA VAL A 477 -36.53 2.28 24.91
C VAL A 477 -35.02 2.55 24.86
N LYS A 478 -34.21 1.64 24.30
CA LYS A 478 -32.75 1.86 24.14
C LYS A 478 -32.42 3.09 23.29
N GLN A 479 -33.31 3.50 22.38
CA GLN A 479 -33.14 4.63 21.46
C GLN A 479 -33.74 5.94 21.99
N ILE A 480 -34.76 5.86 22.85
CA ILE A 480 -35.54 7.04 23.29
C ILE A 480 -35.37 7.39 24.77
N VAL A 481 -34.67 6.55 25.54
CA VAL A 481 -34.36 6.82 26.94
C VAL A 481 -33.44 8.02 27.09
N THR A 482 -33.69 8.84 28.12
CA THR A 482 -32.83 9.97 28.48
C THR A 482 -32.35 9.86 29.94
N PRO A 483 -31.38 10.67 30.38
CA PRO A 483 -30.87 10.63 31.75
C PRO A 483 -31.96 10.77 32.84
N GLN A 484 -33.09 11.41 32.52
CA GLN A 484 -34.23 11.58 33.42
C GLN A 484 -34.88 10.24 33.82
N GLN A 485 -34.78 9.20 32.99
CA GLN A 485 -35.34 7.87 33.29
C GLN A 485 -34.42 6.98 34.13
N ILE A 486 -33.18 7.39 34.47
CA ILE A 486 -32.29 6.58 35.32
C ILE A 486 -32.98 6.21 36.65
N GLY A 487 -33.72 7.15 37.24
CA GLY A 487 -34.48 6.93 38.48
C GLY A 487 -35.63 5.91 38.35
N GLN A 488 -36.17 5.72 37.14
CA GLN A 488 -37.23 4.76 36.84
C GLN A 488 -36.67 3.39 36.41
N LEU A 489 -35.49 3.36 35.79
CA LEU A 489 -34.85 2.13 35.33
C LEU A 489 -34.17 1.36 36.44
N TYR A 490 -33.51 2.04 37.39
CA TYR A 490 -32.78 1.35 38.45
C TYR A 490 -33.68 0.42 39.31
N PRO A 491 -34.91 0.80 39.73
CA PRO A 491 -35.75 -0.09 40.52
C PRO A 491 -36.26 -1.27 39.69
N LEU A 492 -36.48 -1.07 38.39
CA LEU A 492 -36.86 -2.13 37.46
C LEU A 492 -35.74 -3.16 37.32
N LEU A 493 -34.49 -2.70 37.21
CA LEU A 493 -33.33 -3.60 37.17
C LEU A 493 -33.21 -4.42 38.46
N LEU A 494 -33.38 -3.80 39.63
CA LEU A 494 -33.36 -4.50 40.92
C LEU A 494 -34.49 -5.54 41.08
N ALA A 495 -35.65 -5.29 40.47
CA ALA A 495 -36.81 -6.18 40.53
C ALA A 495 -36.76 -7.30 39.47
N ALA A 496 -35.93 -7.15 38.43
CA ALA A 496 -35.85 -8.10 37.33
C ALA A 496 -35.28 -9.45 37.81
N LYS A 497 -35.94 -10.54 37.40
CA LYS A 497 -35.56 -11.92 37.75
C LYS A 497 -35.09 -12.72 36.54
N ASP A 498 -35.62 -12.42 35.35
CA ASP A 498 -35.23 -13.08 34.11
C ASP A 498 -33.94 -12.47 33.55
N LYS A 499 -33.07 -13.33 33.01
CA LYS A 499 -31.77 -12.93 32.49
C LYS A 499 -31.88 -11.96 31.30
N LYS A 500 -32.89 -12.13 30.44
CA LYS A 500 -33.11 -11.25 29.28
C LYS A 500 -33.58 -9.87 29.73
N ASP A 501 -34.48 -9.82 30.71
CA ASP A 501 -34.98 -8.56 31.26
C ASP A 501 -33.86 -7.77 31.95
N VAL A 502 -33.01 -8.44 32.75
CA VAL A 502 -31.81 -7.82 33.34
C VAL A 502 -30.93 -7.23 32.26
N SER A 503 -30.61 -7.98 31.20
CA SER A 503 -29.76 -7.51 30.10
C SER A 503 -30.37 -6.32 29.35
N ASP A 504 -31.66 -6.34 29.04
CA ASP A 504 -32.32 -5.24 28.33
C ASP A 504 -32.40 -3.97 29.17
N LEU A 505 -32.60 -4.11 30.48
CA LEU A 505 -32.59 -2.98 31.42
C LEU A 505 -31.17 -2.43 31.60
N GLN A 506 -30.14 -3.29 31.65
CA GLN A 506 -28.75 -2.86 31.66
C GLN A 506 -28.43 -2.02 30.41
N ASP A 507 -28.83 -2.48 29.21
CA ASP A 507 -28.62 -1.73 27.97
C ASP A 507 -29.35 -0.38 27.97
N ALA A 508 -30.60 -0.34 28.45
CA ALA A 508 -31.37 0.89 28.58
C ALA A 508 -30.71 1.86 29.58
N MET A 509 -30.17 1.35 30.69
CA MET A 509 -29.41 2.15 31.64
C MET A 509 -28.12 2.70 31.04
N VAL A 510 -27.36 1.88 30.30
CA VAL A 510 -26.15 2.32 29.59
C VAL A 510 -26.49 3.43 28.59
N ALA A 511 -27.57 3.29 27.82
CA ALA A 511 -28.04 4.33 26.91
C ALA A 511 -28.43 5.62 27.66
N ALA A 512 -29.15 5.50 28.77
CA ALA A 512 -29.54 6.64 29.61
C ALA A 512 -28.33 7.39 30.18
N PHE A 513 -27.34 6.66 30.71
CA PHE A 513 -26.09 7.24 31.21
C PHE A 513 -25.28 7.88 30.08
N ASN A 514 -25.18 7.24 28.92
CA ASN A 514 -24.49 7.79 27.75
C ASN A 514 -25.16 9.05 27.17
N GLY A 515 -26.42 9.32 27.53
CA GLY A 515 -27.09 10.59 27.27
C GLY A 515 -26.54 11.76 28.11
N ILE A 516 -25.72 11.51 29.14
CA ILE A 516 -25.00 12.55 29.90
C ILE A 516 -23.74 12.93 29.09
N PRO A 517 -23.64 14.17 28.56
CA PRO A 517 -22.59 14.53 27.61
C PRO A 517 -21.17 14.49 28.20
N ASN A 518 -21.01 14.92 29.45
CA ASN A 518 -19.72 14.96 30.12
C ASN A 518 -19.35 13.58 30.68
N GLU A 519 -18.18 13.04 30.29
CA GLU A 519 -17.71 11.72 30.72
C GLU A 519 -17.48 11.63 32.24
N ALA A 520 -16.90 12.66 32.87
CA ALA A 520 -16.66 12.66 34.31
C ALA A 520 -17.99 12.68 35.09
N ASP A 521 -18.95 13.50 34.68
CA ASP A 521 -20.28 13.54 35.31
C ASP A 521 -21.06 12.24 35.11
N ARG A 522 -20.96 11.64 33.92
CA ARG A 522 -21.55 10.33 33.60
C ARG A 522 -20.98 9.23 34.50
N ASN A 523 -19.65 9.15 34.60
CA ASN A 523 -18.96 8.17 35.44
C ASN A 523 -19.31 8.39 36.91
N LYS A 524 -19.27 9.64 37.38
CA LYS A 524 -19.68 10.01 38.74
C LYS A 524 -21.11 9.59 39.03
N ALA A 525 -22.06 9.89 38.14
CA ALA A 525 -23.46 9.54 38.32
C ALA A 525 -23.69 8.02 38.37
N ALA A 526 -22.96 7.25 37.54
CA ALA A 526 -23.00 5.80 37.54
C ALA A 526 -22.46 5.22 38.86
N LEU A 527 -21.31 5.71 39.33
CA LEU A 527 -20.70 5.30 40.60
C LEU A 527 -21.58 5.69 41.79
N ASP A 528 -22.14 6.89 41.81
CA ASP A 528 -23.05 7.36 42.86
C ASP A 528 -24.30 6.47 42.93
N LEU A 529 -24.80 5.97 41.80
CA LEU A 529 -25.90 5.01 41.77
C LEU A 529 -25.46 3.65 42.33
N VAL A 530 -24.35 3.08 41.87
CA VAL A 530 -23.84 1.78 42.34
C VAL A 530 -23.57 1.79 43.84
N ASN A 531 -23.06 2.91 44.38
CA ASN A 531 -22.80 3.07 45.81
C ASN A 531 -24.09 3.09 46.64
N LYS A 532 -25.21 3.56 46.09
CA LYS A 532 -26.54 3.53 46.74
C LYS A 532 -27.20 2.15 46.69
N VAL A 533 -26.80 1.29 45.76
CA VAL A 533 -27.35 -0.07 45.64
C VAL A 533 -26.86 -0.95 46.80
N PRO A 534 -27.74 -1.76 47.44
CA PRO A 534 -27.34 -2.71 48.47
C PRO A 534 -26.22 -3.64 48.00
N ALA A 535 -25.24 -3.91 48.86
CA ALA A 535 -24.03 -4.67 48.50
C ALA A 535 -24.33 -6.00 47.78
N ALA A 536 -25.34 -6.74 48.25
CA ALA A 536 -25.76 -8.02 47.66
C ALA A 536 -26.31 -7.94 46.22
N GLN A 537 -26.67 -6.74 45.74
CA GLN A 537 -27.26 -6.52 44.42
C GLN A 537 -26.36 -5.72 43.46
N ARG A 538 -25.20 -5.25 43.94
CA ARG A 538 -24.26 -4.44 43.13
C ARG A 538 -23.75 -5.17 41.88
N SER A 539 -23.70 -6.50 41.91
CA SER A 539 -23.28 -7.33 40.77
C SER A 539 -24.12 -7.10 39.51
N GLN A 540 -25.39 -6.73 39.64
CA GLN A 540 -26.27 -6.43 38.52
C GLN A 540 -25.87 -5.15 37.76
N PHE A 541 -24.99 -4.31 38.32
CA PHE A 541 -24.59 -3.04 37.73
C PHE A 541 -23.20 -3.07 37.12
N TYR A 542 -22.39 -4.13 37.29
CA TYR A 542 -21.03 -4.17 36.72
C TYR A 542 -21.05 -4.15 35.18
N ASN A 543 -22.03 -4.79 34.53
CA ASN A 543 -22.21 -4.68 33.08
C ASN A 543 -22.64 -3.27 32.65
N VAL A 544 -23.37 -2.54 33.50
CA VAL A 544 -23.70 -1.13 33.25
C VAL A 544 -22.42 -0.29 33.30
N LEU A 545 -21.57 -0.48 34.31
CA LEU A 545 -20.27 0.18 34.39
C LEU A 545 -19.38 -0.15 33.18
N SER A 546 -19.35 -1.41 32.75
CA SER A 546 -18.62 -1.86 31.56
C SER A 546 -19.14 -1.23 30.26
N GLY A 547 -20.47 -1.13 30.11
CA GLY A 547 -21.09 -0.50 28.94
C GLY A 547 -20.86 1.01 28.86
N ILE A 548 -20.72 1.68 30.01
CA ILE A 548 -20.36 3.11 30.13
C ILE A 548 -18.87 3.33 29.87
N GLY A 549 -18.01 2.47 30.40
CA GLY A 549 -16.55 2.60 30.30
C GLY A 549 -15.98 3.57 31.34
N GLY A 550 -14.78 4.09 31.09
CA GLY A 550 -14.08 5.01 31.99
C GLY A 550 -13.16 4.33 33.02
N LYS A 551 -12.04 4.98 33.37
CA LYS A 551 -11.01 4.42 34.26
C LYS A 551 -11.52 4.16 35.68
N ASP A 552 -12.31 5.07 36.24
CA ASP A 552 -12.82 4.94 37.61
C ASP A 552 -13.86 3.82 37.73
N ASN A 553 -14.71 3.66 36.71
CA ASN A 553 -15.65 2.54 36.61
C ASN A 553 -14.92 1.21 36.45
N LEU A 554 -13.88 1.17 35.62
CA LEU A 554 -13.04 -0.02 35.42
C LEU A 554 -12.35 -0.43 36.73
N GLN A 555 -11.78 0.54 37.43
CA GLN A 555 -11.13 0.33 38.72
C GLN A 555 -12.15 -0.16 39.76
N THR A 556 -13.33 0.46 39.84
CA THR A 556 -14.41 0.06 40.77
C THR A 556 -14.91 -1.35 40.49
N ALA A 557 -15.12 -1.71 39.22
CA ALA A 557 -15.51 -3.06 38.83
C ALA A 557 -14.41 -4.08 39.18
N GLY A 558 -13.14 -3.76 38.89
CA GLY A 558 -12.00 -4.62 39.22
C GLY A 558 -11.81 -4.85 40.73
N ASP A 559 -11.89 -3.78 41.54
CA ASP A 559 -11.70 -3.86 42.99
C ASP A 559 -12.77 -4.66 43.71
N ALA A 560 -13.96 -4.75 43.11
CA ALA A 560 -15.05 -5.59 43.62
C ALA A 560 -14.70 -7.09 43.60
N PHE A 561 -13.71 -7.53 42.81
CA PHE A 561 -13.24 -8.90 42.85
C PHE A 561 -12.63 -9.27 44.21
N THR A 562 -11.86 -8.36 44.82
CA THR A 562 -11.14 -8.63 46.08
C THR A 562 -12.10 -8.85 47.25
N ASN A 563 -13.15 -8.02 47.34
CA ASN A 563 -14.04 -7.95 48.51
C ASN A 563 -15.42 -8.61 48.29
N GLY A 564 -15.69 -9.11 47.08
CA GLY A 564 -16.97 -9.71 46.70
C GLY A 564 -17.14 -11.17 47.11
N ASP A 565 -18.39 -11.62 47.16
CA ASP A 565 -18.73 -13.05 47.23
C ASP A 565 -18.52 -13.76 45.87
N ASP A 566 -18.80 -15.06 45.81
CA ASP A 566 -18.60 -15.85 44.57
C ASP A 566 -19.39 -15.32 43.38
N ALA A 567 -20.63 -14.87 43.60
CA ALA A 567 -21.48 -14.33 42.56
C ALA A 567 -20.96 -12.98 42.04
N ALA A 568 -20.51 -12.10 42.96
CA ALA A 568 -19.89 -10.84 42.62
C ALA A 568 -18.59 -11.04 41.82
N LYS A 569 -17.71 -11.95 42.24
CA LYS A 569 -16.45 -12.26 41.53
C LYS A 569 -16.67 -12.72 40.10
N LYS A 570 -17.63 -13.62 39.88
CA LYS A 570 -18.03 -14.07 38.53
C LYS A 570 -18.59 -12.94 37.68
N ALA A 571 -19.44 -12.10 38.27
CA ALA A 571 -20.00 -10.93 37.59
C ALA A 571 -18.92 -9.91 37.20
N VAL A 572 -17.91 -9.69 38.04
CA VAL A 572 -16.77 -8.84 37.74
C VAL A 572 -16.01 -9.37 36.52
N ILE A 573 -15.62 -10.64 36.51
CA ILE A 573 -14.90 -11.23 35.37
C ILE A 573 -15.71 -11.11 34.08
N ALA A 574 -17.01 -11.44 34.12
CA ALA A 574 -17.89 -11.29 32.97
C ALA A 574 -17.94 -9.84 32.45
N SER A 575 -18.08 -8.86 33.36
CA SER A 575 -18.12 -7.44 33.00
C SER A 575 -16.80 -6.94 32.38
N LEU A 576 -15.66 -7.42 32.88
CA LEU A 576 -14.34 -7.09 32.36
C LEU A 576 -14.10 -7.74 30.99
N ALA A 577 -14.64 -8.94 30.75
CA ALA A 577 -14.55 -9.62 29.46
C ALA A 577 -15.24 -8.83 28.33
N ASP A 578 -16.30 -8.10 28.66
CA ASP A 578 -17.10 -7.28 27.73
C ASP A 578 -16.71 -5.79 27.72
N TRP A 579 -15.65 -5.42 28.44
CA TRP A 579 -15.18 -4.03 28.46
C TRP A 579 -14.72 -3.56 27.08
N LYS A 580 -15.08 -2.34 26.71
CA LYS A 580 -14.77 -1.82 25.37
C LYS A 580 -13.28 -1.50 25.22
N GLY A 581 -12.73 -1.79 24.03
CA GLY A 581 -11.39 -1.37 23.62
C GLY A 581 -10.21 -2.08 24.30
N GLY A 582 -10.44 -3.23 24.93
CA GLY A 582 -9.35 -4.00 25.56
C GLY A 582 -8.77 -3.35 26.84
N LEU A 583 -9.42 -2.31 27.38
CA LEU A 583 -8.93 -1.56 28.54
C LEU A 583 -8.90 -2.39 29.83
N ALA A 584 -9.63 -3.50 29.88
CA ALA A 584 -9.67 -4.38 31.04
C ALA A 584 -8.51 -5.39 31.11
N THR A 585 -7.62 -5.44 30.12
CA THR A 585 -6.44 -6.33 30.09
C THR A 585 -5.63 -6.26 31.38
N TYR A 586 -5.27 -5.06 31.82
CA TYR A 586 -4.49 -4.86 33.05
C TYR A 586 -5.22 -5.34 34.32
N GLN A 587 -6.53 -5.06 34.45
CA GLN A 587 -7.29 -5.51 35.63
C GLN A 587 -7.44 -7.03 35.66
N LEU A 588 -7.66 -7.66 34.51
CA LEU A 588 -7.73 -9.12 34.39
C LEU A 588 -6.39 -9.77 34.73
N TYR A 589 -5.27 -9.22 34.26
CA TYR A 589 -3.94 -9.68 34.64
C TYR A 589 -3.67 -9.54 36.13
N LYS A 590 -4.10 -8.43 36.76
CA LYS A 590 -4.04 -8.28 38.23
C LYS A 590 -4.86 -9.34 38.95
N ILE A 591 -6.09 -9.62 38.50
CA ILE A 591 -6.95 -10.66 39.07
C ILE A 591 -6.28 -12.03 38.99
N LEU A 592 -5.65 -12.36 37.85
CA LEU A 592 -4.93 -13.63 37.68
C LEU A 592 -3.76 -13.77 38.68
N ASN A 593 -3.05 -12.68 38.96
CA ASN A 593 -1.94 -12.63 39.91
C ASN A 593 -2.35 -12.53 41.39
N GLN A 594 -3.63 -12.33 41.71
CA GLN A 594 -4.08 -12.17 43.10
C GLN A 594 -4.18 -13.52 43.84
N PRO A 595 -3.80 -13.58 45.14
CA PRO A 595 -4.04 -14.76 45.97
C PRO A 595 -5.53 -15.14 46.02
N GLY A 596 -5.86 -16.42 45.80
CA GLY A 596 -7.24 -16.92 45.81
C GLY A 596 -7.97 -16.85 44.47
N SER A 597 -7.31 -16.40 43.40
CA SER A 597 -7.85 -16.39 42.03
C SER A 597 -8.06 -17.78 41.43
N GLY A 598 -7.46 -18.83 42.02
CA GLY A 598 -7.40 -20.18 41.43
C GLY A 598 -8.76 -20.79 41.04
N ALA A 599 -9.83 -20.51 41.78
CA ALA A 599 -11.19 -20.97 41.44
C ALA A 599 -11.82 -20.25 40.24
N TYR A 600 -11.27 -19.09 39.87
CA TYR A 600 -11.76 -18.20 38.81
C TYR A 600 -10.77 -18.06 37.64
N ALA A 601 -9.58 -18.65 37.77
CA ALA A 601 -8.48 -18.53 36.81
C ALA A 601 -8.91 -18.92 35.39
N LYS A 602 -9.71 -19.97 35.25
CA LYS A 602 -10.29 -20.36 33.95
C LYS A 602 -11.04 -19.20 33.28
N ASP A 603 -12.07 -18.68 33.94
CA ASP A 603 -12.92 -17.62 33.37
C ASP A 603 -12.12 -16.32 33.18
N ALA A 604 -11.18 -16.02 34.08
CA ALA A 604 -10.32 -14.85 33.99
C ALA A 604 -9.34 -14.92 32.82
N VAL A 605 -8.77 -16.09 32.50
CA VAL A 605 -7.93 -16.29 31.31
C VAL A 605 -8.75 -16.11 30.04
N ASP A 606 -9.95 -16.69 29.97
CA ASP A 606 -10.83 -16.55 28.79
C ASP A 606 -11.20 -15.07 28.56
N ALA A 607 -11.54 -14.35 29.63
CA ALA A 607 -11.78 -12.92 29.58
C ALA A 607 -10.54 -12.13 29.16
N PHE A 608 -9.35 -12.49 29.66
CA PHE A 608 -8.09 -11.81 29.35
C PHE A 608 -7.74 -11.96 27.87
N VAL A 609 -7.79 -13.18 27.33
CA VAL A 609 -7.56 -13.45 25.89
C VAL A 609 -8.57 -12.71 25.03
N LYS A 610 -9.84 -12.67 25.43
CA LYS A 610 -10.87 -11.90 24.73
C LYS A 610 -10.52 -10.40 24.71
N GLN A 611 -10.16 -9.82 25.84
CA GLN A 611 -9.77 -8.41 25.95
C GLN A 611 -8.50 -8.09 25.14
N ILE A 612 -7.50 -8.99 25.11
CA ILE A 612 -6.33 -8.84 24.24
C ILE A 612 -6.75 -8.85 22.76
N SER A 613 -7.69 -9.71 22.36
CA SER A 613 -8.11 -9.83 20.97
C SER A 613 -8.80 -8.58 20.42
N VAL A 614 -9.48 -7.81 21.29
CA VAL A 614 -10.21 -6.59 20.93
C VAL A 614 -9.46 -5.31 21.30
N SER A 615 -8.24 -5.41 21.83
CA SER A 615 -7.43 -4.24 22.17
C SER A 615 -6.76 -3.63 20.93
N ASP A 616 -6.47 -2.33 21.01
CA ASP A 616 -5.71 -1.60 19.99
C ASP A 616 -4.18 -1.73 20.17
N ASN A 617 -3.74 -2.67 21.02
CA ASN A 617 -2.33 -2.94 21.26
C ASN A 617 -1.63 -3.47 20.00
N THR A 618 -0.34 -3.17 19.87
CA THR A 618 0.49 -3.63 18.75
C THR A 618 0.68 -5.15 18.80
N GLY A 619 1.17 -5.75 17.71
CA GLY A 619 1.45 -7.19 17.66
C GLY A 619 2.43 -7.65 18.74
N ASP A 620 3.48 -6.86 18.99
CA ASP A 620 4.49 -7.16 20.02
C ASP A 620 3.91 -7.04 21.44
N GLU A 621 3.14 -5.98 21.71
CA GLU A 621 2.49 -5.78 23.01
C GLU A 621 1.45 -6.88 23.29
N LYS A 622 0.67 -7.27 22.28
CA LYS A 622 -0.25 -8.41 22.38
C LYS A 622 0.50 -9.71 22.64
N LEU A 623 1.64 -9.93 22.00
CA LEU A 623 2.43 -11.14 22.23
C LEU A 623 2.91 -11.25 23.68
N ILE A 624 3.36 -10.15 24.28
CA ILE A 624 3.73 -10.11 25.70
C ILE A 624 2.54 -10.56 26.56
N MET A 625 1.38 -9.94 26.39
CA MET A 625 0.17 -10.30 27.15
C MET A 625 -0.30 -11.74 26.89
N LEU A 626 -0.14 -12.25 25.67
CA LEU A 626 -0.51 -13.63 25.32
C LEU A 626 0.44 -14.66 25.92
N ARG A 627 1.72 -14.30 26.10
CA ARG A 627 2.67 -15.12 26.85
C ARG A 627 2.27 -15.19 28.32
N ASP A 628 1.93 -14.05 28.92
CA ASP A 628 1.41 -14.03 30.29
C ASP A 628 0.12 -14.86 30.42
N ALA A 629 -0.81 -14.74 29.47
CA ALA A 629 -2.02 -15.57 29.44
C ALA A 629 -1.71 -17.07 29.32
N MET A 630 -0.65 -17.45 28.61
CA MET A 630 -0.22 -18.84 28.47
C MET A 630 0.24 -19.43 29.80
N ASP A 631 0.91 -18.64 30.63
CA ASP A 631 1.39 -19.07 31.96
C ASP A 631 0.23 -19.38 32.92
N PHE A 632 -0.91 -18.69 32.75
CA PHE A 632 -2.14 -18.94 33.53
C PHE A 632 -3.09 -19.96 32.92
N ALA A 633 -2.88 -20.38 31.67
CA ALA A 633 -3.81 -21.24 30.95
C ALA A 633 -3.93 -22.64 31.59
N GLN A 634 -5.15 -23.01 32.01
CA GLN A 634 -5.41 -24.26 32.74
C GLN A 634 -5.82 -25.42 31.82
N THR A 635 -6.30 -25.11 30.61
CA THR A 635 -6.84 -26.10 29.67
C THR A 635 -6.16 -26.04 28.32
N THR A 636 -6.15 -27.16 27.60
CA THR A 636 -5.61 -27.22 26.23
C THR A 636 -6.34 -26.28 25.27
N ASP A 637 -7.65 -26.12 25.42
CA ASP A 637 -8.45 -25.23 24.56
C ASP A 637 -8.07 -23.76 24.75
N GLN A 638 -7.77 -23.34 25.99
CA GLN A 638 -7.22 -22.01 26.25
C GLN A 638 -5.87 -21.81 25.58
N LYS A 639 -4.96 -22.79 25.69
CA LYS A 639 -3.64 -22.74 25.05
C LYS A 639 -3.77 -22.64 23.52
N LYS A 640 -4.72 -23.37 22.91
CA LYS A 640 -5.04 -23.25 21.49
C LYS A 640 -5.58 -21.86 21.14
N ALA A 641 -6.55 -21.35 21.91
CA ALA A 641 -7.12 -20.02 21.68
C ALA A 641 -6.04 -18.91 21.76
N ILE A 642 -5.11 -19.03 22.70
CA ILE A 642 -3.95 -18.14 22.84
C ILE A 642 -3.07 -18.22 21.58
N LEU A 643 -2.70 -19.42 21.12
CA LEU A 643 -1.92 -19.60 19.89
C LEU A 643 -2.62 -19.03 18.64
N SER A 644 -3.95 -19.13 18.56
CA SER A 644 -4.73 -18.49 17.50
C SER A 644 -4.69 -16.95 17.56
N GLN A 645 -4.48 -16.36 18.75
CA GLN A 645 -4.25 -14.91 18.86
C GLN A 645 -2.78 -14.55 18.61
N VAL A 646 -1.82 -15.41 18.98
CA VAL A 646 -0.38 -15.24 18.65
C VAL A 646 -0.18 -15.13 17.14
N GLU A 647 -0.88 -15.97 16.37
CA GLU A 647 -0.93 -15.87 14.90
C GLU A 647 -1.26 -14.45 14.41
N LYS A 648 -2.22 -13.78 15.06
CA LYS A 648 -2.69 -12.45 14.67
C LYS A 648 -1.73 -11.33 15.05
N CYS A 649 -0.71 -11.59 15.87
CA CYS A 649 0.34 -10.62 16.16
C CYS A 649 1.17 -10.30 14.91
N LYS A 650 1.38 -11.27 14.02
CA LYS A 650 2.10 -11.11 12.74
C LYS A 650 3.51 -10.51 12.88
N THR A 651 4.23 -10.86 13.95
CA THR A 651 5.61 -10.39 14.18
C THR A 651 6.59 -11.56 14.23
N PHE A 652 7.86 -11.29 13.95
CA PHE A 652 8.92 -12.30 14.04
C PHE A 652 9.00 -12.95 15.44
N PRO A 653 8.95 -12.20 16.56
CA PRO A 653 8.84 -12.79 17.90
C PRO A 653 7.63 -13.73 18.09
N ALA A 654 6.49 -13.40 17.50
CA ALA A 654 5.29 -14.24 17.58
C ALA A 654 5.46 -15.57 16.84
N LEU A 655 6.12 -15.55 15.68
CA LEU A 655 6.48 -16.75 14.92
C LEU A 655 7.41 -17.66 15.74
N LEU A 656 8.44 -17.09 16.35
CA LEU A 656 9.36 -17.85 17.19
C LEU A 656 8.65 -18.48 18.39
N TYR A 657 7.77 -17.70 19.04
CA TYR A 657 7.00 -18.19 20.17
C TYR A 657 6.07 -19.35 19.80
N ALA A 658 5.30 -19.21 18.71
CA ALA A 658 4.45 -20.29 18.20
C ALA A 658 5.26 -21.54 17.86
N GLY A 659 6.46 -21.36 17.29
CA GLY A 659 7.40 -22.43 16.95
C GLY A 659 7.78 -23.35 18.12
N GLN A 660 7.81 -22.83 19.36
CA GLN A 660 8.14 -23.61 20.57
C GLN A 660 7.13 -24.74 20.84
N PHE A 661 5.91 -24.63 20.31
CA PHE A 661 4.83 -25.58 20.54
C PHE A 661 4.67 -26.62 19.43
N LEU A 662 5.52 -26.62 18.40
CA LEU A 662 5.44 -27.57 17.28
C LEU A 662 5.69 -29.04 17.69
N ASP A 663 6.41 -29.28 18.79
CA ASP A 663 6.62 -30.64 19.34
C ASP A 663 5.53 -31.07 20.32
N ASN A 664 4.66 -30.15 20.75
CA ASN A 664 3.62 -30.47 21.71
C ASN A 664 2.47 -31.21 21.01
N PRO A 665 2.14 -32.46 21.39
CA PRO A 665 1.17 -33.27 20.65
C PRO A 665 -0.23 -32.65 20.60
N ASP A 666 -0.61 -31.89 21.62
CA ASP A 666 -1.93 -31.28 21.74
C ASP A 666 -2.04 -29.90 21.07
N LEU A 667 -0.91 -29.23 20.85
CA LEU A 667 -0.84 -27.84 20.37
C LEU A 667 -0.20 -27.70 18.98
N LYS A 668 0.54 -28.70 18.50
CA LYS A 668 1.32 -28.64 17.26
C LYS A 668 0.54 -28.22 16.01
N SER A 669 -0.74 -28.58 15.92
CA SER A 669 -1.58 -28.18 14.78
C SER A 669 -1.83 -26.68 14.79
N GLN A 670 -2.24 -26.11 15.93
CA GLN A 670 -2.51 -24.68 16.06
C GLN A 670 -1.22 -23.86 15.96
N ALA A 671 -0.13 -24.37 16.53
CA ALA A 671 1.21 -23.79 16.40
C ALA A 671 1.68 -23.79 14.94
N GLY A 672 1.46 -24.88 14.20
CA GLY A 672 1.77 -25.00 12.78
C GLY A 672 1.04 -23.96 11.93
N SER A 673 -0.28 -23.81 12.13
CA SER A 673 -1.06 -22.77 11.45
C SER A 673 -0.54 -21.36 11.76
N ALA A 674 -0.22 -21.08 13.03
CA ALA A 674 0.33 -19.78 13.42
C ALA A 674 1.69 -19.48 12.77
N VAL A 675 2.62 -20.45 12.80
CA VAL A 675 3.94 -20.33 12.15
C VAL A 675 3.79 -20.11 10.65
N MET A 676 2.95 -20.89 9.97
CA MET A 676 2.69 -20.74 8.54
C MET A 676 2.13 -19.36 8.22
N ASN A 677 1.05 -18.95 8.88
CA ASN A 677 0.33 -17.73 8.53
C ASN A 677 1.15 -16.47 8.82
N ILE A 678 1.97 -16.47 9.88
CA ILE A 678 2.90 -15.36 10.15
C ILE A 678 3.99 -15.31 9.08
N ALA A 679 4.67 -16.43 8.79
CA ALA A 679 5.78 -16.46 7.83
C ALA A 679 5.34 -16.10 6.40
N LEU A 680 4.21 -16.67 5.94
CA LEU A 680 3.69 -16.41 4.60
C LEU A 680 3.10 -15.00 4.47
N GLY A 681 2.73 -14.37 5.59
CA GLY A 681 2.13 -13.05 5.65
C GLY A 681 3.13 -11.89 5.46
N ASP A 682 4.42 -12.08 5.75
CA ASP A 682 5.45 -11.05 5.61
C ASP A 682 6.76 -11.63 5.04
N LYS A 683 7.13 -11.19 3.84
CA LYS A 683 8.35 -11.63 3.14
C LYS A 683 9.64 -11.17 3.83
N ASN A 684 9.57 -10.20 4.75
CA ASN A 684 10.72 -9.75 5.54
C ASN A 684 11.06 -10.71 6.68
N ILE A 685 10.17 -11.67 6.97
CA ILE A 685 10.40 -12.76 7.92
C ILE A 685 11.00 -13.94 7.15
N TYR A 686 12.33 -13.97 7.11
CA TYR A 686 13.11 -15.03 6.46
C TYR A 686 14.34 -15.38 7.30
N GLY A 687 14.99 -16.50 6.97
CA GLY A 687 16.22 -16.95 7.62
C GLY A 687 16.20 -18.44 7.93
N ASP A 688 17.32 -18.94 8.45
CA ASP A 688 17.51 -20.37 8.73
C ASP A 688 16.51 -20.88 9.79
N ASN A 689 16.20 -20.05 10.79
CA ASN A 689 15.21 -20.37 11.81
C ASN A 689 13.78 -20.41 11.26
N VAL A 690 13.40 -19.45 10.41
CA VAL A 690 12.08 -19.43 9.75
C VAL A 690 11.94 -20.64 8.83
N ARG A 691 12.98 -20.96 8.06
CA ARG A 691 13.04 -22.16 7.21
C ARG A 691 12.84 -23.43 8.04
N ALA A 692 13.60 -23.59 9.12
CA ALA A 692 13.50 -24.77 10.00
C ALA A 692 12.10 -24.90 10.63
N LEU A 693 11.50 -23.77 11.04
CA LEU A 693 10.13 -23.77 11.59
C LEU A 693 9.09 -24.14 10.54
N LEU A 694 9.20 -23.62 9.31
CA LEU A 694 8.29 -23.96 8.21
C LEU A 694 8.44 -25.41 7.75
N GLU A 695 9.66 -25.92 7.65
CA GLU A 695 9.93 -27.33 7.33
C GLU A 695 9.33 -28.25 8.40
N LYS A 696 9.46 -27.89 9.67
CA LYS A 696 8.81 -28.60 10.76
C LYS A 696 7.29 -28.50 10.70
N THR A 697 6.75 -27.32 10.38
CA THR A 697 5.31 -27.09 10.18
C THR A 697 4.75 -28.04 9.11
N ILE A 698 5.46 -28.27 8.01
CA ILE A 698 5.05 -29.25 6.98
C ILE A 698 4.81 -30.66 7.58
N THR A 699 5.60 -31.07 8.58
CA THR A 699 5.49 -32.39 9.18
C THR A 699 4.33 -32.52 10.18
N VAL A 700 3.81 -31.40 10.71
CA VAL A 700 2.77 -31.40 11.76
C VAL A 700 1.39 -31.02 11.26
N LEU A 701 1.27 -30.33 10.12
CA LEU A 701 -0.01 -30.02 9.49
C LEU A 701 -0.72 -31.31 9.04
N LYS A 702 -2.01 -31.44 9.39
CA LYS A 702 -2.86 -32.59 9.07
C LYS A 702 -4.28 -32.12 8.80
N GLY A 703 -5.00 -32.82 7.94
CA GLY A 703 -6.39 -32.52 7.59
C GLY A 703 -6.62 -32.50 6.09
N SER A 704 -7.85 -32.23 5.67
CA SER A 704 -8.23 -32.16 4.24
C SER A 704 -7.53 -31.03 3.49
N GLU A 705 -7.13 -29.96 4.19
CA GLU A 705 -6.50 -28.76 3.59
C GLU A 705 -4.96 -28.80 3.65
N ALA A 706 -4.37 -29.74 4.40
CA ALA A 706 -2.93 -29.81 4.65
C ALA A 706 -2.09 -29.92 3.36
N THR A 707 -2.63 -30.53 2.30
CA THR A 707 -1.93 -30.59 1.00
C THR A 707 -1.72 -29.21 0.40
N TYR A 708 -2.75 -28.35 0.43
CA TYR A 708 -2.67 -26.99 -0.10
C TYR A 708 -1.75 -26.11 0.75
N GLU A 709 -1.87 -26.21 2.08
CA GLU A 709 -1.04 -25.48 3.03
C GLU A 709 0.45 -25.84 2.89
N THR A 710 0.77 -27.13 2.81
CA THR A 710 2.16 -27.59 2.62
C THR A 710 2.74 -27.19 1.27
N GLU A 711 1.93 -27.14 0.21
CA GLU A 711 2.36 -26.61 -1.09
C GLU A 711 2.64 -25.11 -1.03
N ALA A 712 1.80 -24.32 -0.34
CA ALA A 712 2.02 -22.91 -0.12
C ALA A 712 3.33 -22.65 0.65
N ILE A 713 3.60 -23.44 1.71
CA ILE A 713 4.86 -23.36 2.45
C ILE A 713 6.06 -23.69 1.53
N ARG A 714 5.99 -24.77 0.74
CA ARG A 714 7.07 -25.14 -0.19
C ARG A 714 7.36 -24.05 -1.22
N LYS A 715 6.31 -23.43 -1.77
CA LYS A 715 6.45 -22.30 -2.69
C LYS A 715 7.10 -21.10 -2.00
N HIS A 716 6.70 -20.79 -0.76
CA HIS A 716 7.32 -19.72 0.03
C HIS A 716 8.81 -20.02 0.32
N LEU A 717 9.14 -21.25 0.75
CA LEU A 717 10.51 -21.69 0.99
C LEU A 717 11.41 -21.61 -0.24
N ALA A 718 10.86 -21.88 -1.43
CA ALA A 718 11.57 -21.78 -2.71
C ALA A 718 11.81 -20.31 -3.14
N ALA A 719 10.93 -19.40 -2.75
CA ALA A 719 11.05 -17.97 -3.04
C ALA A 719 11.77 -17.16 -1.93
N MET A 720 12.04 -17.78 -0.78
CA MET A 720 12.65 -17.13 0.37
C MET A 720 14.11 -16.73 0.05
N PRO A 721 14.53 -15.48 0.37
CA PRO A 721 15.90 -15.03 0.15
C PRO A 721 16.95 -15.95 0.79
N GLU A 722 18.12 -16.05 0.17
CA GLU A 722 19.29 -16.68 0.79
C GLU A 722 19.84 -15.79 1.90
N GLY A 723 20.25 -16.39 3.03
CA GLY A 723 20.81 -15.68 4.17
C GLY A 723 20.32 -16.24 5.51
N LYS A 724 21.09 -15.99 6.58
CA LYS A 724 20.78 -16.53 7.91
C LYS A 724 19.56 -15.90 8.57
N GLY A 725 19.13 -14.73 8.11
CA GLY A 725 18.08 -13.93 8.77
C GLY A 725 18.46 -13.56 10.19
N PHE A 726 17.48 -13.56 11.10
CA PHE A 726 17.70 -13.33 12.52
C PHE A 726 18.34 -14.54 13.19
N VAL A 727 19.49 -14.35 13.82
CA VAL A 727 20.19 -15.36 14.61
C VAL A 727 20.14 -15.02 16.10
N PRO A 728 20.05 -16.02 17.00
CA PRO A 728 20.05 -15.76 18.43
C PRO A 728 21.43 -15.26 18.90
N LEU A 729 21.47 -14.12 19.58
CA LEU A 729 22.64 -13.68 20.35
C LEU A 729 22.72 -14.40 21.70
N PHE A 730 21.57 -14.76 22.28
CA PHE A 730 21.50 -15.50 23.53
C PHE A 730 20.83 -16.86 23.30
N ASN A 731 21.51 -17.93 23.72
CA ASN A 731 21.09 -19.31 23.46
C ASN A 731 20.15 -19.89 24.54
N GLY A 732 19.81 -19.11 25.57
CA GLY A 732 18.94 -19.54 26.67
C GLY A 732 19.60 -20.47 27.70
N LYS A 733 20.89 -20.80 27.55
CA LYS A 733 21.57 -21.84 28.35
C LYS A 733 22.81 -21.33 29.07
N ASP A 734 23.64 -20.56 28.38
CA ASP A 734 24.91 -20.05 28.90
C ASP A 734 25.31 -18.73 28.21
N LEU A 735 26.49 -18.21 28.57
CA LEU A 735 27.03 -16.96 28.03
C LEU A 735 27.88 -17.16 26.76
N THR A 736 27.71 -18.26 26.02
CA THR A 736 28.44 -18.45 24.75
C THR A 736 28.11 -17.31 23.78
N GLY A 737 29.14 -16.70 23.20
CA GLY A 737 29.01 -15.52 22.34
C GLY A 737 29.06 -14.19 23.09
N TRP A 738 29.21 -14.22 24.41
CA TRP A 738 29.32 -13.06 25.28
C TRP A 738 30.58 -13.10 26.15
N LYS A 739 31.10 -11.90 26.46
CA LYS A 739 32.26 -11.69 27.31
C LYS A 739 32.14 -10.37 28.09
N GLY A 740 33.06 -10.14 29.01
CA GLY A 740 33.14 -8.88 29.75
C GLY A 740 33.68 -7.73 28.91
N LEU A 741 33.22 -6.51 29.17
CA LEU A 741 33.68 -5.31 28.46
C LEU A 741 35.11 -4.92 28.87
N VAL A 742 36.02 -4.80 27.89
CA VAL A 742 37.37 -4.25 28.10
C VAL A 742 37.44 -2.81 27.60
N ALA A 743 37.41 -1.84 28.51
CA ALA A 743 37.52 -0.40 28.24
C ALA A 743 36.52 0.12 27.17
N ASN A 744 36.60 1.40 26.82
CA ASN A 744 35.84 1.94 25.68
C ASN A 744 36.52 1.57 24.33
N PRO A 745 35.80 1.66 23.19
CA PRO A 745 36.34 1.29 21.88
C PRO A 745 37.64 2.03 21.49
N ILE A 746 37.80 3.31 21.86
CA ILE A 746 38.98 4.13 21.51
C ILE A 746 40.23 3.62 22.23
N GLU A 747 40.10 3.32 23.53
CA GLU A 747 41.20 2.78 24.32
C GLU A 747 41.51 1.34 23.92
N ARG A 748 40.47 0.52 23.72
CA ARG A 748 40.59 -0.88 23.28
C ARG A 748 41.35 -0.99 21.95
N ALA A 749 41.09 -0.10 21.00
CA ALA A 749 41.77 -0.08 19.70
C ALA A 749 43.28 0.24 19.78
N LYS A 750 43.76 0.82 20.89
CA LYS A 750 45.19 1.14 21.10
C LYS A 750 45.96 -0.01 21.76
N MET A 751 45.27 -1.04 22.24
CA MET A 751 45.90 -2.18 22.91
C MET A 751 46.49 -3.15 21.90
N ASP A 752 47.70 -3.64 22.16
CA ASP A 752 48.22 -4.80 21.44
C ASP A 752 47.48 -6.09 21.87
N ALA A 753 47.54 -7.12 21.03
CA ALA A 753 46.81 -8.37 21.25
C ALA A 753 47.10 -9.04 22.60
N LYS A 754 48.33 -8.94 23.12
CA LYS A 754 48.70 -9.55 24.41
C LYS A 754 48.10 -8.78 25.57
N THR A 755 48.18 -7.44 25.52
CA THR A 755 47.59 -6.57 26.53
C THR A 755 46.07 -6.73 26.58
N LEU A 756 45.42 -6.77 25.41
CA LEU A 756 43.97 -6.97 25.31
C LEU A 756 43.54 -8.34 25.87
N ALA A 757 44.26 -9.41 25.54
CA ALA A 757 43.95 -10.74 26.07
C ALA A 757 44.04 -10.81 27.60
N ALA A 758 45.05 -10.17 28.20
CA ALA A 758 45.19 -10.14 29.66
C ALA A 758 44.09 -9.29 30.34
N ALA A 759 43.68 -8.19 29.71
CA ALA A 759 42.57 -7.37 30.19
C ALA A 759 41.22 -8.09 30.06
N GLN A 760 41.03 -8.88 29.00
CA GLN A 760 39.82 -9.66 28.76
C GLN A 760 39.54 -10.66 29.87
N VAL A 761 40.56 -11.38 30.36
CA VAL A 761 40.40 -12.33 31.48
C VAL A 761 39.80 -11.64 32.71
N LYS A 762 40.29 -10.44 33.05
CA LYS A 762 39.80 -9.67 34.21
C LYS A 762 38.37 -9.16 33.98
N ALA A 763 38.08 -8.67 32.79
CA ALA A 763 36.74 -8.19 32.43
C ALA A 763 35.72 -9.34 32.50
N ASP A 764 36.10 -10.55 32.06
CA ASP A 764 35.25 -11.74 32.12
C ASP A 764 34.96 -12.16 33.56
N GLU A 765 35.96 -12.10 34.45
CA GLU A 765 35.79 -12.37 35.87
C GLU A 765 34.84 -11.36 36.53
N GLU A 766 35.00 -10.06 36.26
CA GLU A 766 34.15 -8.99 36.80
C GLU A 766 32.71 -9.10 36.29
N MET A 767 32.54 -9.35 34.99
CA MET A 767 31.23 -9.55 34.37
C MET A 767 30.50 -10.75 35.00
N ARG A 768 31.18 -11.87 35.23
CA ARG A 768 30.57 -13.10 35.81
C ARG A 768 30.12 -12.95 37.26
N ALA A 769 30.54 -11.90 37.97
CA ALA A 769 30.00 -11.59 39.30
C ALA A 769 28.54 -11.07 39.22
N GLY A 770 28.16 -10.50 38.07
CA GLY A 770 26.86 -9.86 37.85
C GLY A 770 25.90 -10.61 36.96
N TRP A 771 26.44 -11.18 35.90
CA TRP A 771 25.67 -11.78 34.81
C TRP A 771 25.59 -13.29 34.96
N SER A 772 24.38 -13.82 34.85
CA SER A 772 24.12 -15.25 34.94
C SER A 772 22.93 -15.65 34.07
N VAL A 773 22.82 -16.94 33.77
CA VAL A 773 21.64 -17.50 33.12
C VAL A 773 20.77 -18.17 34.18
N LYS A 774 19.49 -17.78 34.26
CA LYS A 774 18.52 -18.30 35.22
C LYS A 774 17.19 -18.54 34.54
N ASP A 775 16.70 -19.79 34.57
CA ASP A 775 15.40 -20.18 33.99
C ASP A 775 15.22 -19.77 32.52
N GLY A 776 16.30 -19.87 31.73
CA GLY A 776 16.30 -19.46 30.32
C GLY A 776 16.42 -17.96 30.08
N LEU A 777 16.62 -17.16 31.14
CA LEU A 777 16.79 -15.70 31.08
C LEU A 777 18.25 -15.32 31.30
N LEU A 778 18.69 -14.28 30.60
CA LEU A 778 19.97 -13.62 30.84
C LEU A 778 19.77 -12.51 31.87
N VAL A 779 20.37 -12.64 33.05
CA VAL A 779 20.06 -11.80 34.22
C VAL A 779 21.30 -11.09 34.71
N PHE A 780 21.17 -9.78 34.94
CA PHE A 780 22.10 -8.98 35.72
C PHE A 780 21.55 -8.77 37.13
N ASN A 781 22.37 -9.03 38.15
CA ASN A 781 21.96 -8.98 39.56
C ASN A 781 22.14 -7.60 40.24
N GLY A 782 22.72 -6.60 39.54
CA GLY A 782 23.03 -5.28 40.08
C GLY A 782 24.51 -5.02 40.41
N HIS A 783 25.39 -6.02 40.32
CA HIS A 783 26.82 -5.89 40.63
C HIS A 783 27.70 -6.34 39.46
N GLY A 784 28.84 -5.71 39.20
CA GLY A 784 29.74 -6.08 38.10
C GLY A 784 29.73 -5.06 36.97
N ASN A 785 30.11 -5.49 35.77
CA ASN A 785 30.36 -4.62 34.62
C ASN A 785 29.55 -5.06 33.38
N ASN A 786 29.56 -4.26 32.31
CA ASN A 786 28.81 -4.51 31.08
C ASN A 786 29.13 -5.89 30.48
N LEU A 787 28.10 -6.52 29.93
CA LEU A 787 28.21 -7.73 29.12
C LEU A 787 28.20 -7.33 27.65
N CYS A 788 29.20 -7.76 26.88
CA CYS A 788 29.27 -7.44 25.46
C CYS A 788 29.40 -8.68 24.59
N THR A 789 28.97 -8.55 23.34
CA THR A 789 29.10 -9.60 22.34
C THR A 789 30.56 -9.87 22.00
N ASP A 790 30.91 -11.12 21.76
CA ASP A 790 32.26 -11.52 21.32
C ASP A 790 32.57 -10.96 19.92
N LYS A 791 31.54 -11.00 19.08
CA LYS A 791 31.53 -10.52 17.69
C LYS A 791 31.20 -9.02 17.64
N LYS A 792 31.79 -8.32 16.67
CA LYS A 792 31.43 -6.95 16.30
C LYS A 792 30.33 -6.94 15.25
N TYR A 793 29.47 -5.93 15.30
CA TYR A 793 28.36 -5.75 14.39
C TYR A 793 28.44 -4.38 13.71
N GLY A 794 28.29 -4.39 12.39
CA GLY A 794 28.14 -3.20 11.54
C GLY A 794 26.68 -2.78 11.48
N ASP A 795 26.08 -2.82 10.29
CA ASP A 795 24.65 -2.57 10.13
C ASP A 795 23.86 -3.80 10.57
N PHE A 796 22.84 -3.58 11.40
CA PHE A 796 22.04 -4.67 11.94
C PHE A 796 20.63 -4.22 12.32
N GLU A 797 19.78 -5.21 12.48
CA GLU A 797 18.47 -5.13 13.09
C GLU A 797 18.42 -6.14 14.24
N MET A 798 17.81 -5.79 15.37
CA MET A 798 17.75 -6.67 16.53
C MET A 798 16.41 -6.60 17.27
N TYR A 799 16.01 -7.75 17.78
CA TYR A 799 14.92 -7.89 18.76
C TYR A 799 15.50 -8.23 20.12
N VAL A 800 14.91 -7.69 21.18
CA VAL A 800 15.29 -7.99 22.55
C VAL A 800 14.12 -7.74 23.50
N ASP A 801 13.75 -8.78 24.24
CA ASP A 801 12.85 -8.65 25.37
C ASP A 801 13.65 -8.29 26.62
N TRP A 802 13.15 -7.34 27.40
CA TRP A 802 13.76 -6.91 28.66
C TRP A 802 12.72 -6.67 29.75
N LYS A 803 13.16 -6.77 31.00
CA LYS A 803 12.34 -6.53 32.20
C LYS A 803 13.21 -6.02 33.34
N ILE A 804 12.73 -4.99 34.03
CA ILE A 804 13.40 -4.34 35.16
C ILE A 804 12.56 -4.38 36.43
N THR A 805 13.22 -4.16 37.57
CA THR A 805 12.59 -3.94 38.89
C THR A 805 12.40 -2.44 39.19
N PRO A 806 11.67 -2.06 40.26
CA PRO A 806 11.60 -0.66 40.68
C PRO A 806 12.98 -0.04 40.83
N GLN A 807 13.08 1.24 40.49
CA GLN A 807 14.33 2.02 40.40
C GLN A 807 15.30 1.55 39.30
N GLY A 808 14.86 0.65 38.42
CA GLY A 808 15.69 0.09 37.35
C GLY A 808 16.34 1.14 36.45
N ASP A 809 17.56 0.84 36.02
CA ASP A 809 18.37 1.59 35.06
C ASP A 809 19.23 0.60 34.28
N ALA A 810 19.15 0.63 32.96
CA ALA A 810 19.93 -0.19 32.06
C ALA A 810 19.93 0.45 30.66
N GLY A 811 20.50 -0.25 29.69
CA GLY A 811 20.48 0.20 28.31
C GLY A 811 21.22 -0.74 27.40
N ILE A 812 21.10 -0.47 26.11
CA ILE A 812 21.78 -1.23 25.07
C ILE A 812 22.72 -0.29 24.33
N TYR A 813 24.00 -0.68 24.30
CA TYR A 813 25.04 0.05 23.60
C TYR A 813 25.09 -0.48 22.18
N LEU A 814 25.00 0.45 21.23
CA LEU A 814 25.07 0.14 19.81
C LEU A 814 26.48 0.47 19.32
N ARG A 815 27.20 -0.54 18.83
CA ARG A 815 28.60 -0.42 18.40
C ARG A 815 29.48 0.22 19.49
N GLY A 816 29.37 -0.31 20.71
CA GLY A 816 30.17 0.11 21.86
C GLY A 816 29.92 1.54 22.34
N SER A 817 28.83 2.18 21.89
CA SER A 817 28.42 3.52 22.32
C SER A 817 27.07 3.48 23.06
N PRO A 818 26.96 4.08 24.26
CA PRO A 818 25.76 4.04 25.11
C PRO A 818 24.60 4.84 24.53
N GLN A 819 23.46 4.21 24.29
CA GLN A 819 22.38 4.87 23.53
C GLN A 819 20.96 4.48 23.93
N VAL A 820 20.54 3.23 23.72
CA VAL A 820 19.12 2.88 23.83
C VAL A 820 18.78 2.63 25.29
N GLN A 821 18.19 3.64 25.93
CA GLN A 821 17.95 3.66 27.37
C GLN A 821 16.82 2.73 27.80
N ILE A 822 16.98 2.11 28.97
CA ILE A 822 15.97 1.34 29.70
C ILE A 822 15.91 1.89 31.12
N TRP A 823 14.75 2.29 31.63
CA TRP A 823 14.65 2.76 33.02
C TRP A 823 13.24 2.74 33.59
N ASP A 824 13.16 2.86 34.91
CA ASP A 824 11.91 3.09 35.61
C ASP A 824 11.43 4.53 35.40
N THR A 825 10.30 4.67 34.69
CA THR A 825 9.70 5.96 34.31
C THR A 825 9.22 6.80 35.50
N SER A 826 9.14 6.21 36.70
CA SER A 826 8.83 6.94 37.93
C SER A 826 9.99 7.81 38.45
N ARG A 827 11.22 7.60 37.96
CA ARG A 827 12.43 8.36 38.34
C ARG A 827 12.47 9.73 37.65
N THR A 828 11.56 10.62 38.05
CA THR A 828 11.37 11.92 37.41
C THR A 828 12.51 12.91 37.66
N ASP A 829 13.32 12.67 38.69
CA ASP A 829 14.51 13.43 39.05
C ASP A 829 15.62 13.33 37.99
N VAL A 830 15.69 12.20 37.28
CA VAL A 830 16.64 11.98 36.16
C VAL A 830 16.00 12.12 34.78
N GLY A 831 14.72 12.53 34.72
CA GLY A 831 14.01 12.74 33.45
C GLY A 831 13.38 11.48 32.85
N ALA A 832 13.23 10.39 33.62
CA ALA A 832 12.74 9.10 33.11
C ALA A 832 11.26 9.08 32.71
N GLN A 833 10.48 10.08 33.10
CA GLN A 833 9.03 10.16 32.84
C GLN A 833 8.65 10.22 31.35
N VAL A 834 9.60 10.48 30.47
CA VAL A 834 9.34 10.52 29.02
C VAL A 834 9.41 9.13 28.36
N GLY A 835 9.91 8.10 29.06
CA GLY A 835 9.96 6.71 28.59
C GLY A 835 11.33 6.19 28.18
N SER A 836 11.40 4.88 27.92
CA SER A 836 12.59 4.17 27.43
C SER A 836 12.73 4.23 25.91
N GLY A 837 13.87 3.75 25.39
CA GLY A 837 14.15 3.59 23.96
C GLY A 837 14.80 4.80 23.28
N GLY A 838 14.80 5.97 23.93
CA GLY A 838 15.51 7.16 23.44
C GLY A 838 17.03 6.99 23.40
N LEU A 839 17.70 7.80 22.57
CA LEU A 839 19.17 7.87 22.42
C LEU A 839 19.77 8.90 23.39
N TYR A 840 19.69 8.63 24.69
CA TYR A 840 19.83 9.65 25.75
C TYR A 840 21.14 10.43 25.78
N ASN A 841 22.18 9.86 25.20
CA ASN A 841 23.49 10.49 25.15
C ASN A 841 23.72 11.37 23.91
N ASN A 842 22.76 11.51 23.00
CA ASN A 842 22.86 12.50 21.94
C ASN A 842 22.75 13.92 22.51
N GLN A 843 23.67 14.82 22.12
CA GLN A 843 23.68 16.23 22.52
C GLN A 843 23.19 17.16 21.41
N LYS A 844 23.55 16.85 20.16
CA LYS A 844 23.18 17.61 18.96
C LYS A 844 21.91 17.04 18.31
N ASN A 845 21.80 15.72 18.27
CA ASN A 845 20.66 15.00 17.70
C ASN A 845 19.59 14.72 18.77
N ALA A 846 18.40 14.31 18.33
CA ALA A 846 17.32 13.98 19.25
C ALA A 846 17.73 12.84 20.20
N SER A 847 17.43 13.01 21.50
CA SER A 847 17.76 12.06 22.56
C SER A 847 16.55 11.42 23.23
N LYS A 848 15.43 12.13 23.30
CA LYS A 848 14.19 11.66 23.95
C LYS A 848 13.36 10.78 22.99
N PRO A 849 12.63 9.78 23.51
CA PRO A 849 11.69 9.01 22.70
C PRO A 849 10.52 9.86 22.20
N LEU A 850 9.92 9.46 21.08
CA LEU A 850 8.76 10.12 20.47
C LEU A 850 7.48 9.97 21.31
N VAL A 851 7.32 8.82 21.97
CA VAL A 851 6.14 8.49 22.80
C VAL A 851 6.56 7.64 24.01
N LEU A 852 5.84 7.77 25.12
CA LEU A 852 5.93 6.84 26.26
C LEU A 852 5.26 5.51 25.86
N ALA A 853 6.05 4.45 25.74
CA ALA A 853 5.60 3.13 25.29
C ALA A 853 5.92 1.99 26.27
N ASP A 854 6.55 2.29 27.40
CA ASP A 854 6.91 1.34 28.45
C ASP A 854 5.70 0.63 29.06
N ASN A 855 5.85 -0.66 29.31
CA ASN A 855 4.95 -1.43 30.15
C ASN A 855 5.24 -1.18 31.64
N ALA A 856 4.34 -1.63 32.51
CA ALA A 856 4.50 -1.43 33.94
C ALA A 856 5.77 -2.11 34.47
N ILE A 857 6.31 -1.58 35.57
CA ILE A 857 7.48 -2.17 36.22
C ILE A 857 7.18 -3.60 36.65
N GLY A 858 8.08 -4.52 36.29
CA GLY A 858 7.90 -5.95 36.49
C GLY A 858 7.30 -6.70 35.29
N ASP A 859 6.79 -5.99 34.28
CA ASP A 859 6.32 -6.59 33.03
C ASP A 859 7.43 -6.59 31.96
N TRP A 860 7.28 -7.47 30.97
CA TRP A 860 8.18 -7.54 29.84
C TRP A 860 7.95 -6.39 28.86
N ASN A 861 9.02 -5.96 28.20
CA ASN A 861 9.03 -5.02 27.11
C ASN A 861 9.84 -5.60 25.95
N THR A 862 9.49 -5.26 24.71
CA THR A 862 10.22 -5.69 23.52
C THR A 862 10.76 -4.47 22.79
N PHE A 863 12.08 -4.43 22.56
CA PHE A 863 12.66 -3.54 21.57
C PHE A 863 12.79 -4.23 20.22
N HIS A 864 12.56 -3.45 19.18
CA HIS A 864 13.05 -3.71 17.83
C HIS A 864 13.91 -2.52 17.39
N ILE A 865 15.22 -2.74 17.24
CA ILE A 865 16.23 -1.71 16.97
C ILE A 865 16.85 -1.97 15.61
N THR A 866 16.91 -0.95 14.76
CA THR A 866 17.63 -0.98 13.48
C THR A 866 18.73 0.06 13.50
N MET A 867 19.96 -0.32 13.16
CA MET A 867 21.09 0.59 13.00
C MET A 867 21.71 0.40 11.61
N VAL A 868 21.58 1.41 10.76
CA VAL A 868 22.11 1.43 9.38
C VAL A 868 22.94 2.69 9.20
N GLY A 869 24.22 2.55 8.85
CA GLY A 869 25.16 3.66 8.89
C GLY A 869 25.26 4.22 10.31
N ASP A 870 24.96 5.50 10.48
CA ASP A 870 24.84 6.16 11.80
C ASP A 870 23.40 6.33 12.28
N LEU A 871 22.40 5.93 11.48
CA LEU A 871 20.99 6.14 11.79
C LEU A 871 20.42 5.00 12.63
N VAL A 872 19.75 5.35 13.72
CA VAL A 872 19.08 4.41 14.61
C VAL A 872 17.58 4.62 14.58
N THR A 873 16.84 3.52 14.44
CA THR A 873 15.38 3.45 14.60
C THR A 873 15.07 2.47 15.73
N VAL A 874 14.15 2.83 16.61
CA VAL A 874 13.75 1.99 17.75
C VAL A 874 12.22 1.94 17.81
N TYR A 875 11.68 0.74 17.88
CA TYR A 875 10.33 0.47 18.31
C TYR A 875 10.37 -0.13 19.71
N LEU A 876 9.52 0.38 20.61
CA LEU A 876 9.28 -0.18 21.93
C LEU A 876 7.84 -0.68 21.97
N ASN A 877 7.66 -1.98 22.22
CA ASN A 877 6.34 -2.63 22.25
C ASN A 877 5.56 -2.35 20.96
N GLY A 878 6.22 -2.46 19.81
CA GLY A 878 5.68 -2.18 18.48
C GLY A 878 5.35 -0.69 18.18
N LYS A 879 5.61 0.25 19.10
CA LYS A 879 5.42 1.69 18.90
C LYS A 879 6.76 2.35 18.53
N LEU A 880 6.77 3.16 17.48
CA LEU A 880 7.97 3.89 17.05
C LEU A 880 8.37 4.95 18.09
N VAL A 881 9.54 4.80 18.70
CA VAL A 881 10.07 5.71 19.71
C VAL A 881 11.31 6.49 19.26
N VAL A 882 12.06 5.99 18.26
CA VAL A 882 13.15 6.72 17.59
C VAL A 882 13.07 6.43 16.09
N ASN A 883 13.18 7.45 15.24
CA ASN A 883 13.02 7.30 13.79
C ASN A 883 14.23 7.86 13.02
N GLY A 884 15.14 6.98 12.61
CA GLY A 884 16.28 7.32 11.76
C GLY A 884 17.15 8.45 12.31
N VAL A 885 17.47 8.42 13.61
CA VAL A 885 18.23 9.48 14.27
C VAL A 885 19.72 9.15 14.25
N PRO A 886 20.60 10.08 13.81
CA PRO A 886 22.04 9.86 13.87
C PRO A 886 22.51 9.68 15.32
N LEU A 887 23.20 8.57 15.56
CA LEU A 887 23.79 8.24 16.84
C LEU A 887 25.20 8.86 16.93
N GLU A 888 25.41 9.71 17.92
CA GLU A 888 26.68 10.38 18.17
C GLU A 888 27.69 9.50 18.90
N ASN A 889 28.97 9.59 18.52
CA ASN A 889 30.06 8.90 19.22
C ASN A 889 30.21 9.44 20.65
N TYR A 890 29.86 8.63 21.66
CA TYR A 890 29.89 9.04 23.08
C TYR A 890 31.28 9.41 23.57
N TRP A 891 32.27 8.64 23.14
CA TRP A 891 33.62 8.68 23.69
C TRP A 891 34.44 9.82 23.10
N ASP A 892 34.18 10.17 21.84
CA ASP A 892 34.75 11.35 21.19
C ASP A 892 33.77 11.92 20.17
N ARG A 893 33.11 13.01 20.55
CA ARG A 893 32.09 13.69 19.73
C ARG A 893 32.65 14.34 18.47
N SER A 894 33.97 14.46 18.35
CA SER A 894 34.62 14.93 17.13
C SER A 894 34.67 13.86 16.05
N LEU A 895 34.57 12.57 16.43
CA LEU A 895 34.61 11.44 15.52
C LEU A 895 33.20 10.99 15.10
N PRO A 896 33.05 10.39 13.90
CA PRO A 896 31.83 9.65 13.56
C PRO A 896 31.64 8.46 14.52
N ILE A 897 30.43 7.92 14.55
CA ILE A 897 30.17 6.65 15.24
C ILE A 897 31.03 5.52 14.62
N PHE A 898 31.41 4.54 15.43
CA PHE A 898 32.19 3.41 14.95
C PHE A 898 31.44 2.67 13.83
N PRO A 899 32.10 2.35 12.70
CA PRO A 899 31.46 1.62 11.60
C PRO A 899 30.99 0.22 12.02
N GLU A 900 31.75 -0.45 12.90
CA GLU A 900 31.38 -1.69 13.57
C GLU A 900 31.95 -1.70 14.98
N GLU A 901 31.21 -2.27 15.93
CA GLU A 901 31.73 -2.64 17.25
C GLU A 901 30.79 -3.63 17.95
N GLN A 902 31.11 -4.00 19.18
CA GLN A 902 30.30 -4.88 20.02
C GLN A 902 28.95 -4.24 20.36
N ILE A 903 27.91 -5.06 20.44
CA ILE A 903 26.66 -4.73 21.15
C ILE A 903 26.89 -5.03 22.63
N GLU A 904 26.48 -4.12 23.52
CA GLU A 904 26.65 -4.28 24.98
C GLU A 904 25.32 -4.11 25.72
N LEU A 905 25.12 -4.92 26.76
CA LEU A 905 24.06 -4.77 27.75
C LEU A 905 24.64 -4.08 28.98
N GLN A 906 24.04 -2.96 29.36
CA GLN A 906 24.57 -2.11 30.42
C GLN A 906 24.37 -2.73 31.80
N ALA A 907 25.42 -2.68 32.62
CA ALA A 907 25.39 -2.96 34.04
C ALA A 907 25.27 -1.65 34.83
N HIS A 908 24.07 -1.28 35.28
CA HIS A 908 23.83 -0.01 35.98
C HIS A 908 23.15 -0.19 37.35
N GLY A 909 23.77 -1.04 38.19
CA GLY A 909 23.47 -1.12 39.62
C GLY A 909 22.15 -1.80 40.02
N THR A 910 21.28 -2.12 39.07
CA THR A 910 19.92 -2.63 39.32
C THR A 910 19.64 -3.92 38.55
N TYR A 911 18.65 -4.69 39.01
CA TYR A 911 18.29 -5.94 38.35
C TYR A 911 17.69 -5.70 36.97
N VAL A 912 18.18 -6.42 35.97
CA VAL A 912 17.57 -6.51 34.65
C VAL A 912 17.61 -7.94 34.13
N ALA A 913 16.53 -8.38 33.50
CA ALA A 913 16.43 -9.66 32.82
C ALA A 913 16.18 -9.45 31.33
N TYR A 914 16.83 -10.27 30.50
CA TYR A 914 16.67 -10.29 29.06
C TYR A 914 16.29 -11.69 28.56
N ARG A 915 15.52 -11.73 27.48
CA ARG A 915 15.25 -12.95 26.70
C ARG A 915 15.09 -12.61 25.22
N ASP A 916 14.98 -13.63 24.38
CA ASP A 916 14.69 -13.49 22.95
C ASP A 916 15.56 -12.42 22.25
N ILE A 917 16.88 -12.49 22.49
CA ILE A 917 17.84 -11.58 21.88
C ILE A 917 18.24 -12.13 20.51
N TYR A 918 17.75 -11.50 19.45
CA TYR A 918 18.04 -11.89 18.06
C TYR A 918 18.64 -10.73 17.29
N VAL A 919 19.59 -11.02 16.41
CA VAL A 919 20.21 -10.03 15.52
C VAL A 919 20.22 -10.53 14.08
N ARG A 920 19.99 -9.63 13.14
CA ARG A 920 20.18 -9.84 11.70
C ARG A 920 21.15 -8.78 11.21
N GLU A 921 22.29 -9.21 10.68
CA GLU A 921 23.21 -8.30 10.01
C GLU A 921 22.61 -7.85 8.67
N ILE A 922 22.71 -6.57 8.40
CA ILE A 922 22.30 -5.97 7.14
C ILE A 922 23.57 -5.82 6.28
N PRO A 923 23.57 -6.35 5.04
CA PRO A 923 24.72 -6.20 4.15
C PRO A 923 25.12 -4.74 3.99
N ARG A 924 26.42 -4.47 4.11
CA ARG A 924 26.98 -3.13 3.94
C ARG A 924 28.35 -3.15 3.27
N PRO A 925 28.75 -2.07 2.59
CA PRO A 925 30.09 -1.92 2.06
C PRO A 925 31.13 -1.77 3.16
N THR A 926 32.35 -2.20 2.86
CA THR A 926 33.51 -1.98 3.73
C THR A 926 33.85 -0.49 3.78
N PRO A 927 33.99 0.11 4.97
CA PRO A 927 34.35 1.51 5.09
C PRO A 927 35.71 1.81 4.45
N TYR A 928 35.83 2.93 3.75
CA TYR A 928 37.10 3.40 3.20
C TYR A 928 38.08 3.74 4.33
N THR A 929 39.35 3.37 4.14
CA THR A 929 40.42 3.73 5.07
C THR A 929 41.60 4.32 4.31
N LEU A 930 42.24 5.33 4.90
CA LEU A 930 43.43 5.95 4.32
C LEU A 930 44.56 4.94 4.19
N THR A 931 45.24 4.97 3.05
CA THR A 931 46.48 4.21 2.85
C THR A 931 47.58 4.67 3.81
N GLY A 932 48.62 3.85 3.99
CA GLY A 932 49.75 4.20 4.86
C GLY A 932 50.44 5.51 4.45
N ASP A 933 50.46 5.83 3.16
CA ASP A 933 51.07 7.06 2.64
C ASP A 933 50.13 8.26 2.76
N GLU A 934 48.83 8.11 2.49
CA GLU A 934 47.85 9.17 2.75
C GLU A 934 47.82 9.58 4.23
N LYS A 935 47.98 8.63 5.16
CA LYS A 935 48.13 8.93 6.60
C LYS A 935 49.39 9.74 6.90
N LYS A 936 50.54 9.39 6.30
CA LYS A 936 51.79 10.14 6.48
C LYS A 936 51.70 11.54 5.87
N GLU A 937 51.00 11.67 4.76
CA GLU A 937 50.77 12.94 4.07
C GLU A 937 49.77 13.84 4.82
N GLY A 938 49.03 13.31 5.81
CA GLY A 938 48.10 14.09 6.62
C GLY A 938 46.70 14.24 6.02
N TYR A 939 46.24 13.28 5.21
CA TYR A 939 44.84 13.28 4.75
C TYR A 939 43.87 13.01 5.91
N LYS A 940 42.72 13.67 5.87
CA LYS A 940 41.52 13.43 6.66
C LYS A 940 40.44 12.83 5.75
N VAL A 941 39.79 11.75 6.20
CA VAL A 941 38.62 11.20 5.50
C VAL A 941 37.43 12.12 5.72
N LEU A 942 36.74 12.50 4.65
CA LEU A 942 35.48 13.25 4.70
C LEU A 942 34.26 12.34 4.50
N PHE A 943 34.42 11.22 3.79
CA PHE A 943 33.36 10.24 3.64
C PHE A 943 33.95 8.84 3.47
N ASP A 944 33.63 7.95 4.41
CA ASP A 944 34.11 6.57 4.44
C ASP A 944 33.13 5.57 3.81
N GLY A 945 31.98 6.04 3.31
CA GLY A 945 30.90 5.18 2.80
C GLY A 945 29.76 4.95 3.80
N THR A 946 29.87 5.43 5.04
CA THR A 946 29.02 4.94 6.14
C THR A 946 28.34 6.03 6.96
N SER A 947 28.86 7.26 6.93
CA SER A 947 28.27 8.41 7.63
C SER A 947 28.52 9.73 6.91
N LEU A 948 27.56 10.67 7.01
CA LEU A 948 27.67 12.06 6.57
C LEU A 948 28.09 13.00 7.72
N HIS A 949 28.83 12.49 8.71
CA HIS A 949 29.26 13.25 9.89
C HIS A 949 30.05 14.52 9.54
N GLU A 950 30.96 14.44 8.58
CA GLU A 950 31.81 15.58 8.14
C GLU A 950 31.12 16.56 7.19
N TRP A 951 29.83 16.37 6.94
CA TRP A 951 29.06 17.16 5.98
C TRP A 951 27.91 17.92 6.67
N THR A 952 27.52 19.04 6.06
CA THR A 952 26.37 19.87 6.42
C THR A 952 25.62 20.30 5.15
N GLY A 953 24.47 20.96 5.30
CA GLY A 953 23.60 21.36 4.19
C GLY A 953 22.59 20.27 3.82
N ASN A 954 22.42 20.00 2.52
CA ASN A 954 21.35 19.16 2.02
C ASN A 954 21.63 17.65 2.22
N LYS A 955 21.31 17.10 3.39
CA LYS A 955 21.42 15.64 3.67
C LYS A 955 20.21 14.82 3.21
N THR A 956 19.23 15.46 2.59
CA THR A 956 18.01 14.79 2.10
C THR A 956 18.19 14.32 0.66
N ALA A 957 18.68 15.20 -0.22
CA ALA A 957 19.01 14.85 -1.60
C ALA A 957 20.34 14.08 -1.71
N TYR A 958 21.24 14.27 -0.76
CA TYR A 958 22.53 13.56 -0.70
C TYR A 958 22.45 12.50 0.38
N THR A 959 22.30 11.25 -0.04
CA THR A 959 22.03 10.12 0.86
C THR A 959 23.11 9.06 0.72
N ILE A 960 23.25 8.22 1.75
CA ILE A 960 24.21 7.13 1.74
C ILE A 960 23.54 5.92 1.10
N GLU A 961 24.14 5.40 0.02
CA GLU A 961 23.68 4.20 -0.67
C GLU A 961 24.90 3.42 -1.16
N ASP A 962 24.99 2.14 -0.77
CA ASP A 962 26.06 1.23 -1.18
C ASP A 962 27.48 1.81 -1.07
N GLY A 963 27.75 2.56 0.00
CA GLY A 963 29.09 3.10 0.27
C GLY A 963 29.40 4.37 -0.50
N THR A 964 28.37 4.98 -1.10
CA THR A 964 28.47 6.20 -1.89
C THR A 964 27.59 7.29 -1.30
N ILE A 965 27.96 8.55 -1.55
CA ILE A 965 27.00 9.65 -1.49
C ILE A 965 26.26 9.64 -2.83
N ALA A 966 25.03 9.15 -2.81
CA ALA A 966 24.13 9.17 -3.96
C ALA A 966 23.31 10.46 -3.95
N VAL A 967 23.30 11.16 -5.09
CA VAL A 967 22.54 12.39 -5.26
C VAL A 967 21.18 12.07 -5.90
N TYR A 968 20.09 12.32 -5.18
CA TYR A 968 18.72 12.18 -5.65
C TYR A 968 17.95 13.49 -5.45
N PRO A 969 18.01 14.42 -6.42
CA PRO A 969 17.46 15.78 -6.27
C PRO A 969 15.95 15.81 -6.03
N LYS A 970 15.23 14.76 -6.43
CA LYS A 970 13.78 14.61 -6.21
C LYS A 970 13.40 14.18 -4.78
N ARG A 971 14.35 13.80 -3.92
CA ARG A 971 14.07 13.42 -2.52
C ARG A 971 13.82 14.64 -1.61
N GLY A 972 13.97 15.86 -2.12
CA GLY A 972 13.75 17.10 -1.37
C GLY A 972 15.00 17.59 -0.64
N GLY A 973 14.84 18.61 0.21
CA GLY A 973 15.95 19.38 0.79
C GLY A 973 16.39 20.53 -0.12
N ASN A 974 16.91 21.60 0.47
CA ASN A 974 17.32 22.82 -0.24
C ASN A 974 18.84 22.96 -0.24
N GLY A 975 19.41 23.36 -1.37
CA GLY A 975 20.82 23.71 -1.52
C GLY A 975 21.77 22.52 -1.68
N ASN A 976 23.04 22.77 -1.39
CA ASN A 976 24.18 21.90 -1.65
C ASN A 976 24.62 21.13 -0.40
N LEU A 977 25.51 20.15 -0.59
CA LEU A 977 26.19 19.46 0.51
C LEU A 977 27.59 20.06 0.68
N TYR A 978 27.93 20.53 1.87
CA TYR A 978 29.20 21.17 2.18
C TYR A 978 29.96 20.42 3.27
N THR A 979 31.28 20.52 3.30
CA THR A 979 32.09 20.10 4.45
C THR A 979 31.74 20.92 5.69
N ASN A 980 31.85 20.34 6.89
CA ASN A 980 31.70 21.09 8.14
C ASN A 980 32.80 22.17 8.30
N ASP A 981 34.03 21.81 7.94
CA ASP A 981 35.20 22.68 8.05
C ASP A 981 35.37 23.52 6.78
N GLU A 982 35.98 24.70 6.94
CA GLU A 982 36.50 25.51 5.84
C GLU A 982 37.98 25.18 5.56
N TYR A 983 38.39 25.31 4.30
CA TYR A 983 39.75 25.06 3.84
C TYR A 983 40.28 26.25 3.04
N SER A 984 41.57 26.52 3.17
CA SER A 984 42.28 27.56 2.43
C SER A 984 43.14 26.93 1.33
N ASP A 985 44.35 26.46 1.67
CA ASP A 985 45.20 25.68 0.76
C ASP A 985 45.03 24.20 1.05
N PHE A 986 44.67 23.40 0.04
CA PHE A 986 44.33 21.99 0.25
C PHE A 986 44.58 21.12 -0.99
N VAL A 987 44.63 19.81 -0.77
CA VAL A 987 44.47 18.77 -1.80
C VAL A 987 43.23 17.95 -1.47
N PHE A 988 42.25 17.97 -2.36
CA PHE A 988 40.99 17.24 -2.23
C PHE A 988 40.96 16.09 -3.23
N ARG A 989 40.70 14.86 -2.75
CA ARG A 989 40.62 13.66 -3.59
C ARG A 989 39.29 12.97 -3.40
N PHE A 990 38.66 12.60 -4.50
CA PHE A 990 37.39 11.89 -4.50
C PHE A 990 37.24 11.05 -5.77
N GLU A 991 36.30 10.12 -5.73
CA GLU A 991 35.82 9.44 -6.93
C GLU A 991 34.37 9.84 -7.20
N PHE A 992 34.03 9.95 -8.48
CA PHE A 992 32.67 10.22 -8.91
C PHE A 992 32.25 9.32 -10.07
N LYS A 993 30.95 9.04 -10.16
CA LYS A 993 30.33 8.28 -11.24
C LYS A 993 29.12 9.06 -11.75
N LEU A 994 29.18 9.43 -13.02
CA LEU A 994 28.13 10.18 -13.71
C LEU A 994 27.01 9.26 -14.19
N THR A 995 25.80 9.80 -14.28
CA THR A 995 24.71 9.25 -15.10
C THR A 995 24.55 10.09 -16.38
N PRO A 996 23.82 9.62 -17.41
CA PRO A 996 23.72 10.35 -18.67
C PRO A 996 23.16 11.77 -18.49
N GLY A 997 23.90 12.76 -18.98
CA GLY A 997 23.55 14.18 -18.86
C GLY A 997 23.77 14.78 -17.46
N ALA A 998 24.38 14.05 -16.53
CA ALA A 998 24.51 14.52 -15.15
C ALA A 998 25.38 15.79 -15.04
N ASN A 999 24.88 16.77 -14.30
CA ASN A 999 25.57 18.00 -13.97
C ASN A 999 25.66 18.21 -12.45
N ASN A 1000 26.87 18.54 -12.00
CA ASN A 1000 27.20 18.92 -10.64
C ASN A 1000 28.48 19.78 -10.68
N GLY A 1001 28.96 20.24 -9.53
CA GLY A 1001 30.24 20.89 -9.40
C GLY A 1001 30.87 20.63 -8.05
N VAL A 1002 32.19 20.76 -7.97
CA VAL A 1002 32.89 20.88 -6.69
C VAL A 1002 33.09 22.35 -6.39
N GLY A 1003 32.27 22.88 -5.49
CA GLY A 1003 32.49 24.19 -4.90
C GLY A 1003 33.75 24.15 -4.03
N ILE A 1004 34.69 25.06 -4.27
CA ILE A 1004 35.89 25.24 -3.46
C ILE A 1004 35.92 26.66 -2.90
N ARG A 1005 36.33 26.78 -1.64
CA ARG A 1005 36.31 28.06 -0.89
C ARG A 1005 34.95 28.76 -0.95
N ALA A 1006 33.89 27.95 -0.92
CA ALA A 1006 32.51 28.40 -1.06
C ALA A 1006 31.89 28.78 0.30
N PRO A 1007 31.10 29.86 0.38
CA PRO A 1007 30.28 30.13 1.55
C PRO A 1007 29.09 29.15 1.64
N LEU A 1008 28.50 28.99 2.83
CA LEU A 1008 27.31 28.14 3.03
C LEU A 1008 26.03 28.69 2.39
N THR A 1009 26.00 29.99 2.07
CA THR A 1009 24.84 30.70 1.52
C THR A 1009 25.19 31.41 0.23
N GLY A 1010 24.21 31.60 -0.64
CA GLY A 1010 24.40 32.20 -1.96
C GLY A 1010 24.71 31.16 -3.03
N ASP A 1011 24.96 31.63 -4.24
CA ASP A 1011 25.35 30.77 -5.35
C ASP A 1011 26.83 30.40 -5.23
N ALA A 1012 27.11 29.17 -4.80
CA ALA A 1012 28.47 28.71 -4.55
C ALA A 1012 29.38 28.70 -5.77
N ALA A 1013 28.83 28.63 -7.00
CA ALA A 1013 29.61 28.70 -8.22
C ALA A 1013 30.24 30.08 -8.45
N TYR A 1014 29.56 31.14 -7.99
CA TYR A 1014 30.00 32.54 -8.16
C TYR A 1014 30.54 33.18 -6.87
N GLN A 1015 29.96 32.83 -5.71
CA GLN A 1015 30.38 33.31 -4.39
C GLN A 1015 31.51 32.47 -3.77
N GLY A 1016 31.83 31.32 -4.36
CA GLY A 1016 33.09 30.60 -4.18
C GLY A 1016 33.81 30.47 -5.52
N MET A 1017 34.33 29.28 -5.81
CA MET A 1017 34.73 28.84 -7.15
C MET A 1017 34.15 27.45 -7.39
N GLU A 1018 33.83 27.12 -8.64
CA GLU A 1018 33.36 25.78 -9.01
C GLU A 1018 34.37 25.08 -9.92
N ILE A 1019 34.69 23.83 -9.59
CA ILE A 1019 35.34 22.88 -10.49
C ILE A 1019 34.27 21.97 -11.08
N GLN A 1020 34.11 22.02 -12.39
CA GLN A 1020 32.94 21.44 -13.06
C GLN A 1020 32.90 19.90 -13.00
N VAL A 1021 31.76 19.30 -12.65
CA VAL A 1021 31.52 17.83 -12.68
C VAL A 1021 30.36 17.52 -13.64
N LEU A 1022 30.70 17.19 -14.89
CA LEU A 1022 29.72 17.19 -15.98
C LEU A 1022 29.90 16.01 -16.93
N ASP A 1023 28.79 15.41 -17.35
CA ASP A 1023 28.75 14.57 -18.56
C ASP A 1023 28.83 15.46 -19.81
N ASN A 1024 30.02 16.03 -20.06
CA ASN A 1024 30.22 17.07 -21.06
C ASN A 1024 30.03 16.64 -22.51
N ASP A 1025 29.85 15.34 -22.77
CA ASP A 1025 29.63 14.79 -24.11
C ASP A 1025 28.14 14.49 -24.37
N ALA A 1026 27.26 14.74 -23.40
CA ALA A 1026 25.82 14.63 -23.58
C ALA A 1026 25.28 15.69 -24.58
N ASP A 1027 24.30 15.31 -25.41
CA ASP A 1027 23.73 16.17 -26.46
C ASP A 1027 23.19 17.51 -25.94
N ILE A 1028 22.71 17.54 -24.69
CA ILE A 1028 22.22 18.76 -24.03
C ILE A 1028 23.31 19.82 -23.82
N TYR A 1029 24.58 19.42 -23.90
CA TYR A 1029 25.77 20.25 -23.69
C TYR A 1029 26.61 20.44 -24.98
N LYS A 1030 26.02 20.22 -26.17
CA LYS A 1030 26.72 20.39 -27.45
C LYS A 1030 27.31 21.78 -27.70
N ASP A 1031 26.76 22.81 -27.05
CA ASP A 1031 27.13 24.21 -27.25
C ASP A 1031 27.99 24.81 -26.10
N LEU A 1032 28.64 23.95 -25.29
CA LEU A 1032 29.51 24.37 -24.19
C LEU A 1032 30.66 25.26 -24.66
N LYS A 1033 30.93 26.32 -23.90
CA LYS A 1033 32.16 27.11 -24.03
C LYS A 1033 33.34 26.37 -23.39
N PRO A 1034 34.60 26.64 -23.82
CA PRO A 1034 35.77 25.94 -23.32
C PRO A 1034 35.90 25.88 -21.78
N TYR A 1035 35.47 26.93 -21.07
CA TYR A 1035 35.51 27.05 -19.62
C TYR A 1035 34.34 26.37 -18.88
N GLN A 1036 33.45 25.66 -19.59
CA GLN A 1036 32.28 24.97 -19.02
C GLN A 1036 32.39 23.44 -19.08
N TYR A 1037 33.46 22.91 -19.69
CA TYR A 1037 33.71 21.47 -19.75
C TYR A 1037 34.15 20.95 -18.39
N HIS A 1038 33.95 19.65 -18.14
CA HIS A 1038 34.35 18.98 -16.91
C HIS A 1038 35.81 19.28 -16.51
N GLY A 1039 36.03 19.47 -15.21
CA GLY A 1039 37.31 19.79 -14.61
C GLY A 1039 37.76 21.25 -14.78
N SER A 1040 37.03 22.07 -15.55
CA SER A 1040 37.34 23.49 -15.69
C SER A 1040 37.08 24.23 -14.38
N VAL A 1041 37.86 25.28 -14.12
CA VAL A 1041 37.42 26.31 -13.17
C VAL A 1041 36.32 27.09 -13.87
N TYR A 1042 35.08 26.87 -13.47
CA TYR A 1042 33.89 27.29 -14.21
C TYR A 1042 33.91 28.80 -14.51
N GLY A 1043 33.85 29.16 -15.78
CA GLY A 1043 33.89 30.56 -16.23
C GLY A 1043 35.30 31.19 -16.29
N ILE A 1044 36.34 30.52 -15.79
CA ILE A 1044 37.68 31.11 -15.57
C ILE A 1044 38.80 30.37 -16.32
N ILE A 1045 39.03 29.08 -16.06
CA ILE A 1045 40.16 28.33 -16.64
C ILE A 1045 39.64 27.08 -17.34
N PRO A 1046 39.79 26.95 -18.67
CA PRO A 1046 39.34 25.77 -19.40
C PRO A 1046 40.21 24.55 -19.13
N ALA A 1047 39.58 23.38 -18.97
CA ALA A 1047 40.27 22.11 -18.81
C ALA A 1047 40.64 21.45 -20.14
N LYS A 1048 41.70 20.62 -20.11
CA LYS A 1048 41.98 19.66 -21.19
C LYS A 1048 40.91 18.57 -21.20
N ARG A 1049 40.41 18.27 -22.40
CA ARG A 1049 39.36 17.27 -22.63
C ARG A 1049 39.92 15.88 -22.96
N GLY A 1050 39.07 14.87 -22.91
CA GLY A 1050 39.36 13.50 -23.37
C GLY A 1050 39.89 12.54 -22.31
N TYR A 1051 39.87 12.93 -21.03
CA TYR A 1051 40.36 12.13 -19.91
C TYR A 1051 39.25 11.61 -18.98
N LEU A 1052 38.00 12.02 -19.24
CA LEU A 1052 36.81 11.51 -18.55
C LEU A 1052 36.50 10.11 -19.07
N LYS A 1053 36.26 9.16 -18.17
CA LYS A 1053 35.80 7.81 -18.53
C LYS A 1053 34.34 7.81 -18.97
N PRO A 1054 33.90 6.77 -19.70
CA PRO A 1054 32.50 6.63 -20.09
C PRO A 1054 31.52 6.74 -18.91
N VAL A 1055 30.34 7.28 -19.18
CA VAL A 1055 29.24 7.37 -18.21
C VAL A 1055 28.95 5.99 -17.60
N GLY A 1056 28.75 5.95 -16.28
CA GLY A 1056 28.60 4.71 -15.51
C GLY A 1056 29.91 4.14 -14.96
N GLU A 1057 31.08 4.63 -15.38
CA GLU A 1057 32.36 4.28 -14.77
C GLU A 1057 32.80 5.27 -13.69
N TRP A 1058 33.61 4.77 -12.74
CA TRP A 1058 34.20 5.60 -11.68
C TRP A 1058 35.43 6.36 -12.20
N ASN A 1059 35.36 7.69 -12.08
CA ASN A 1059 36.45 8.62 -12.32
C ASN A 1059 37.09 9.00 -10.98
N GLN A 1060 38.41 9.18 -10.98
CA GLN A 1060 39.15 9.69 -9.83
C GLN A 1060 39.63 11.12 -10.13
N GLU A 1061 39.35 12.06 -9.23
CA GLU A 1061 39.76 13.45 -9.36
C GLU A 1061 40.53 13.93 -8.12
N GLU A 1062 41.57 14.72 -8.37
CA GLU A 1062 42.33 15.46 -7.37
C GLU A 1062 42.31 16.95 -7.71
N ILE A 1063 41.87 17.77 -6.76
CA ILE A 1063 41.89 19.23 -6.86
C ILE A 1063 42.90 19.75 -5.84
N GLU A 1064 43.97 20.40 -6.31
CA GLU A 1064 44.90 21.16 -5.49
C GLU A 1064 44.59 22.66 -5.66
N ALA A 1065 44.28 23.32 -4.55
CA ALA A 1065 44.11 24.77 -4.48
C ALA A 1065 45.19 25.34 -3.57
N LYS A 1066 46.08 26.17 -4.11
CA LYS A 1066 47.22 26.76 -3.39
C LYS A 1066 47.40 28.23 -3.73
N GLY A 1067 47.04 29.12 -2.81
CA GLY A 1067 46.96 30.55 -3.11
C GLY A 1067 45.99 30.81 -4.27
N ASN A 1068 46.48 31.39 -5.37
CA ASN A 1068 45.71 31.61 -6.60
C ASN A 1068 45.87 30.48 -7.63
N HIS A 1069 46.73 29.49 -7.35
CA HIS A 1069 47.01 28.40 -8.26
C HIS A 1069 46.02 27.27 -8.05
N ILE A 1070 45.36 26.84 -9.13
CA ILE A 1070 44.43 25.72 -9.16
C ILE A 1070 44.98 24.67 -10.11
N LYS A 1071 45.06 23.43 -9.62
CA LYS A 1071 45.46 22.26 -10.40
C LYS A 1071 44.43 21.16 -10.24
N VAL A 1072 43.94 20.64 -11.36
CA VAL A 1072 42.96 19.54 -11.41
C VAL A 1072 43.58 18.36 -12.14
N THR A 1073 43.62 17.21 -11.48
CA THR A 1073 44.12 15.95 -12.04
C THR A 1073 42.97 14.95 -12.13
N LEU A 1074 42.63 14.54 -13.35
CA LEU A 1074 41.58 13.56 -13.63
C LEU A 1074 42.18 12.26 -14.13
N ASN A 1075 41.85 11.14 -13.48
CA ASN A 1075 42.33 9.80 -13.83
C ASN A 1075 43.86 9.73 -14.04
N GLY A 1076 44.61 10.45 -13.20
CA GLY A 1076 46.07 10.52 -13.26
C GLY A 1076 46.65 11.54 -14.25
N THR A 1077 45.81 12.29 -14.98
CA THR A 1077 46.26 13.32 -15.93
C THR A 1077 45.91 14.72 -15.47
N VAL A 1078 46.89 15.64 -15.49
CA VAL A 1078 46.68 17.06 -15.17
C VAL A 1078 45.93 17.75 -16.31
N ILE A 1079 44.67 18.10 -16.06
CA ILE A 1079 43.75 18.72 -17.02
C ILE A 1079 43.62 20.24 -16.82
N VAL A 1080 43.88 20.75 -15.62
CA VAL A 1080 44.02 22.19 -15.32
C VAL A 1080 45.28 22.37 -14.48
N ASP A 1081 46.05 23.42 -14.79
CA ASP A 1081 47.21 23.88 -14.03
C ASP A 1081 47.38 25.37 -14.35
N GLY A 1082 46.87 26.26 -13.49
CA GLY A 1082 46.80 27.68 -13.81
C GLY A 1082 46.57 28.60 -12.62
N ASP A 1083 46.94 29.86 -12.78
CA ASP A 1083 46.74 30.94 -11.79
C ASP A 1083 45.49 31.75 -12.15
N ILE A 1084 44.53 31.83 -11.23
CA ILE A 1084 43.25 32.52 -11.47
C ILE A 1084 43.41 34.04 -11.63
N ALA A 1085 44.40 34.67 -10.98
CA ALA A 1085 44.62 36.11 -11.12
C ALA A 1085 45.16 36.46 -12.51
N GLU A 1086 46.04 35.62 -13.04
CA GLU A 1086 46.53 35.74 -14.41
C GLU A 1086 45.42 35.48 -15.44
N ALA A 1087 44.58 34.46 -15.19
CA ALA A 1087 43.46 34.11 -16.06
C ALA A 1087 42.42 35.24 -16.18
N THR A 1088 42.25 36.07 -15.13
CA THR A 1088 41.25 37.16 -15.10
C THR A 1088 41.84 38.56 -15.23
N LYS A 1089 43.13 38.71 -15.54
CA LYS A 1089 43.77 40.05 -15.61
C LYS A 1089 43.10 41.02 -16.59
N ASN A 1090 42.37 40.49 -17.58
CA ASN A 1090 41.63 41.25 -18.60
C ASN A 1090 40.10 41.08 -18.46
N GLY A 1091 39.61 40.75 -17.27
CA GLY A 1091 38.22 40.35 -17.03
C GLY A 1091 38.02 38.83 -17.13
N THR A 1092 36.86 38.35 -16.68
CA THR A 1092 36.49 36.93 -16.68
C THR A 1092 36.14 36.46 -18.10
N PRO A 1093 36.58 35.26 -18.53
CA PRO A 1093 36.24 34.69 -19.84
C PRO A 1093 34.74 34.51 -20.13
N ASP A 1094 33.91 34.38 -19.10
CA ASP A 1094 32.45 34.30 -19.22
C ASP A 1094 31.74 35.67 -19.18
N HIS A 1095 32.51 36.75 -18.97
CA HIS A 1095 32.03 38.12 -18.82
C HIS A 1095 31.02 38.33 -17.68
N ARG A 1096 31.05 37.47 -16.65
CA ARG A 1096 30.21 37.61 -15.43
C ARG A 1096 31.06 37.99 -14.23
N GLU A 1097 30.40 38.52 -13.20
CA GLU A 1097 31.04 38.79 -11.91
C GLU A 1097 31.17 37.49 -11.09
N HIS A 1098 32.39 37.23 -10.61
CA HIS A 1098 32.70 36.11 -9.71
C HIS A 1098 33.20 36.67 -8.36
N PRO A 1099 32.28 37.16 -7.50
CA PRO A 1099 32.66 37.83 -6.25
C PRO A 1099 33.49 36.93 -5.31
N GLY A 1100 33.34 35.61 -5.41
CA GLY A 1100 34.06 34.63 -4.61
C GLY A 1100 35.42 34.18 -5.13
N LEU A 1101 35.82 34.62 -6.33
CA LEU A 1101 36.99 34.09 -7.04
C LEU A 1101 38.27 34.16 -6.19
N PHE A 1102 38.43 35.20 -5.38
CA PHE A 1102 39.62 35.43 -4.55
C PHE A 1102 39.41 35.13 -3.06
N ASN A 1103 38.34 34.41 -2.70
CA ASN A 1103 38.16 33.93 -1.34
C ASN A 1103 39.42 33.17 -0.88
N LYS A 1104 39.87 33.48 0.34
CA LYS A 1104 41.06 32.86 0.94
C LYS A 1104 40.75 31.56 1.67
N THR A 1105 39.52 31.40 2.11
CA THR A 1105 38.99 30.24 2.84
C THR A 1105 37.53 30.04 2.48
N GLY A 1106 37.01 28.83 2.68
CA GLY A 1106 35.60 28.48 2.60
C GLY A 1106 35.41 26.97 2.52
N HIS A 1107 34.18 26.51 2.39
CA HIS A 1107 33.85 25.10 2.36
C HIS A 1107 34.21 24.44 1.02
N ILE A 1108 34.38 23.12 1.06
CA ILE A 1108 34.32 22.26 -0.11
C ILE A 1108 32.89 21.71 -0.19
N GLY A 1109 32.25 21.71 -1.36
CA GLY A 1109 30.88 21.21 -1.47
C GLY A 1109 30.52 20.64 -2.83
N PHE A 1110 29.48 19.82 -2.86
CA PHE A 1110 28.88 19.30 -4.10
C PHE A 1110 27.69 20.17 -4.48
N LEU A 1111 27.79 20.78 -5.67
CA LEU A 1111 26.88 21.79 -6.20
C LEU A 1111 25.86 21.11 -7.12
N GLY A 1112 24.79 20.59 -6.54
CA GLY A 1112 23.82 19.76 -7.26
C GLY A 1112 23.00 20.55 -8.28
N HIS A 1113 22.91 20.05 -9.52
CA HIS A 1113 22.13 20.69 -10.59
C HIS A 1113 20.89 19.89 -11.05
N GLY A 1114 20.35 19.02 -10.18
CA GLY A 1114 19.09 18.33 -10.47
C GLY A 1114 19.25 16.92 -11.05
N ASP A 1115 20.48 16.46 -11.24
CA ASP A 1115 20.79 15.13 -11.78
C ASP A 1115 21.27 14.12 -10.74
N ILE A 1116 21.20 12.83 -11.11
CA ILE A 1116 21.67 11.72 -10.29
C ILE A 1116 23.16 11.46 -10.59
N LEU A 1117 23.96 11.32 -9.56
CA LEU A 1117 25.35 10.88 -9.63
C LEU A 1117 25.81 10.40 -8.27
N TYR A 1118 27.02 9.84 -8.22
CA TYR A 1118 27.54 9.18 -7.03
C TYR A 1118 28.96 9.66 -6.72
N PHE A 1119 29.26 9.87 -5.45
CA PHE A 1119 30.61 10.18 -4.95
C PHE A 1119 31.06 9.13 -3.92
N ARG A 1120 32.36 8.82 -3.89
CA ARG A 1120 32.94 7.94 -2.85
C ARG A 1120 34.42 8.23 -2.60
N ASN A 1121 34.98 7.56 -1.58
CA ASN A 1121 36.39 7.64 -1.21
C ASN A 1121 36.87 9.10 -1.04
N ILE A 1122 36.15 9.90 -0.25
CA ILE A 1122 36.35 11.35 -0.22
C ILE A 1122 37.30 11.71 0.92
N ARG A 1123 38.40 12.42 0.62
CA ARG A 1123 39.40 12.84 1.60
C ARG A 1123 40.04 14.17 1.21
N VAL A 1124 40.54 14.89 2.21
CA VAL A 1124 41.20 16.18 2.05
C VAL A 1124 42.50 16.22 2.85
N ARG A 1125 43.52 16.87 2.31
CA ARG A 1125 44.76 17.23 3.01
C ARG A 1125 44.83 18.74 3.09
N ASP A 1126 44.72 19.28 4.29
CA ASP A 1126 44.95 20.70 4.57
C ASP A 1126 46.46 20.99 4.50
N LEU A 1127 46.87 21.88 3.59
CA LEU A 1127 48.28 22.22 3.37
C LEU A 1127 48.82 23.24 4.39
N ASN A 1128 47.93 23.85 5.18
CA ASN A 1128 48.31 24.79 6.24
C ASN A 1128 48.53 24.12 7.60
N GLN A 1129 48.27 22.82 7.71
CA GLN A 1129 48.59 22.02 8.87
C GLN A 1129 49.90 21.23 8.65
N PRO A 1130 50.83 21.20 9.63
CA PRO A 1130 52.05 20.42 9.49
C PRO A 1130 51.73 18.92 9.39
N ALA A 1131 52.39 18.22 8.46
CA ALA A 1131 52.29 16.77 8.31
C ALA A 1131 52.54 16.08 9.66
N ALA A 1132 51.72 15.08 10.00
CA ALA A 1132 51.79 14.39 11.29
C ALA A 1132 53.21 13.87 11.57
N ALA A 1133 53.82 14.32 12.67
CA ALA A 1133 55.18 13.93 13.02
C ALA A 1133 55.27 12.40 13.21
N PRO A 1134 56.31 11.72 12.66
CA PRO A 1134 56.49 10.29 12.87
C PRO A 1134 56.66 10.01 14.37
N ALA A 1135 55.93 9.00 14.87
CA ALA A 1135 55.99 8.58 16.26
C ALA A 1135 57.46 8.39 16.70
N LYS A 1136 57.94 9.23 17.61
CA LYS A 1136 59.28 9.10 18.18
C LYS A 1136 59.39 7.74 18.86
N ALA A 1137 60.29 6.89 18.37
CA ALA A 1137 60.70 5.68 19.05
C ALA A 1137 61.22 6.04 20.45
N VAL A 1138 60.49 5.65 21.49
CA VAL A 1138 60.93 5.78 22.88
C VAL A 1138 62.14 4.86 23.06
N LYS A 1139 63.34 5.45 23.07
CA LYS A 1139 64.56 4.77 23.54
C LYS A 1139 64.36 4.37 25.00
N LYS A 1140 64.49 3.08 25.29
CA LYS A 1140 64.60 2.51 26.64
C LYS A 1140 65.60 3.31 27.49
N ALA A 1141 65.09 4.02 28.50
CA ALA A 1141 65.91 4.41 29.63
C ALA A 1141 66.07 3.20 30.55
N LYS A 1142 67.28 2.63 30.60
CA LYS A 1142 67.71 1.78 31.72
C LYS A 1142 67.63 2.61 33.00
N LYS A 1143 66.79 2.22 33.95
CA LYS A 1143 67.03 2.51 35.37
C LYS A 1143 67.42 1.21 36.08
N LYS A 1144 68.62 1.23 36.66
CA LYS A 1144 69.10 0.33 37.69
C LYS A 1144 68.33 0.62 38.99
N LYS A 1145 67.97 -0.46 39.69
CA LYS A 1145 67.52 -0.61 41.08
C LYS A 1145 66.34 0.25 41.53
#